data_AF-A0A0B2JXN4-F1
#
_entry.id   AF-A0A0B2JXN4-F1
#
_cell.length_a   1.000
_cell.length_b   1.000
_cell.length_c   1.000
_cell.angle_alpha   90.00
_cell.angle_beta   90.00
_cell.angle_gamma   90.00
#
_symmetry.space_group_name_H-M   'P 1'
#
loop_
_entity.id
_entity.type
_entity.pdbx_description
1 polymer ?
#
loop_
_entity_poly.entity_id
_entity_poly.type
_entity_poly.pdbx_seq_one_letter_code
_entity_poly.pdbx_strand_id
1 'polypeptide(L)'
;MLSINVAFKKKTDNFVYPENAEQIFSQIDKDAVEVLREKGYGREEIESYLFRNNPLLSSMPESKCSEYLDEVIGSGFETSGENLPDINILDEIYEHSLSKSREQLEHLYEQTEMKNLMELHESGYEIGDIVKSFDKFSLFSKHFDGDSPAMQEYKDHIFSKLSREMIVSSLDEVDYARKILDSREEAIMKKYHNPDRASVTMSQSEESSIYCSTLIVDKISVDTLMKIWDETSQYAADDGYRKFFEEKLQRVKNLYQEIENAPVPTRKSGPQAVYRYIAKQYMLENKISLLCGRDDKAICKRLLDMKYPKTLLNEALMASPVAQEPSRKPEKYIDAIVESFRDLDEKVRLQPEEAQKGYDSLRLTIDESLKKKGITEGFENNEDYYDCIIAKLLLKQGHRRDIVENVLERKYGPEKKVRNQGVILSAVLSIKQEQAIMAFNIPEGLQTRAFMAKSFKELEEEGISIRDVYYTYIRERMQLNPSIGENLISESIDRDAAEFFLNAFDDLDKEALANSLAESSPRAFMAGMDKDYAKELVKEVAVRVQDYKARDKDFADLINEYNLQHGLAMEGLSFDNESMSEYQDGYIATKMLKRGYPFFDVRNALLSNIQNASIDKATEYVDKILDHSEEVLKREDKILEFTRQKDINSVLENAREADIKDFYKSYLGSMYLKKGFFQSSMDIRAAASCLAHGFNEDEIREQIKTFSPIAAEAGRDENYIDYCMSIGREKIRKEKEKLKNLCLVPHQKEERDIEEEYTFLHQEVEKAIDLPWNLTMDVIIATALLDQGYAEIDTENVIDKAKIKGFVKMDDYAKKVLEQAQQKIKKVVEFRDLTHGQIKQLERTIEFKNGNNKDKDKKKKGNNNQ
;
A
#
# COMPACT_ATOMS: atom_id res chain seq x y z
N MET A 1 -16.15 25.44 42.41
CA MET A 1 -15.54 24.10 42.48
C MET A 1 -14.20 24.22 43.18
N LEU A 2 -13.77 23.22 43.94
CA LEU A 2 -12.37 23.11 44.36
C LEU A 2 -11.51 22.97 43.10
N SER A 3 -10.22 23.35 43.14
CA SER A 3 -9.34 22.98 42.02
C SER A 3 -9.31 21.46 41.90
N ILE A 4 -9.24 20.95 40.67
CA ILE A 4 -9.27 19.51 40.40
C ILE A 4 -8.20 18.75 41.20
N ASN A 5 -7.01 19.34 41.34
CA ASN A 5 -5.92 18.81 42.16
C ASN A 5 -6.32 18.65 43.63
N VAL A 6 -7.03 19.63 44.21
CA VAL A 6 -7.49 19.56 45.60
C VAL A 6 -8.64 18.56 45.75
N ALA A 7 -9.53 18.47 44.77
CA ALA A 7 -10.62 17.49 44.77
C ALA A 7 -10.11 16.05 44.65
N PHE A 8 -9.18 15.80 43.73
CA PHE A 8 -8.55 14.50 43.53
C PHE A 8 -7.73 14.11 44.77
N LYS A 9 -6.83 14.98 45.24
CA LYS A 9 -6.04 14.74 46.46
C LYS A 9 -6.91 14.40 47.67
N LYS A 10 -8.01 15.13 47.89
CA LYS A 10 -8.92 14.84 49.01
C LYS A 10 -9.54 13.45 48.92
N LYS A 11 -9.79 12.94 47.70
CA LYS A 11 -10.33 11.58 47.52
C LYS A 11 -9.26 10.52 47.79
N THR A 12 -8.02 10.74 47.38
CA THR A 12 -6.92 9.78 47.62
C THR A 12 -6.36 9.81 49.03
N ASP A 13 -6.41 10.97 49.71
CA ASP A 13 -6.06 11.08 51.14
C ASP A 13 -7.06 10.31 52.04
N ASN A 14 -8.31 10.11 51.58
CA ASN A 14 -9.34 9.34 52.30
C ASN A 14 -9.33 7.84 51.94
N PHE A 15 -8.31 7.35 51.24
CA PHE A 15 -8.20 5.95 50.89
C PHE A 15 -8.04 5.07 52.13
N VAL A 16 -8.86 4.01 52.21
CA VAL A 16 -8.76 2.99 53.25
C VAL A 16 -8.26 1.71 52.61
N TYR A 17 -7.16 1.17 53.12
CA TYR A 17 -6.58 -0.06 52.61
C TYR A 17 -7.53 -1.25 52.81
N PRO A 18 -7.77 -2.07 51.78
CA PRO A 18 -8.57 -3.29 51.89
C PRO A 18 -7.83 -4.40 52.65
N GLU A 19 -8.56 -5.43 53.09
CA GLU A 19 -8.02 -6.50 53.97
C GLU A 19 -6.80 -7.24 53.39
N ASN A 20 -6.69 -7.33 52.07
CA ASN A 20 -5.55 -7.98 51.40
C ASN A 20 -4.30 -7.08 51.25
N ALA A 21 -4.39 -5.79 51.57
CA ALA A 21 -3.26 -4.87 51.44
C ALA A 21 -2.07 -5.28 52.30
N GLU A 22 -2.33 -5.70 53.55
CA GLU A 22 -1.28 -6.11 54.49
C GLU A 22 -0.47 -7.30 53.96
N GLN A 23 -1.13 -8.25 53.28
CA GLN A 23 -0.45 -9.39 52.66
C GLN A 23 0.44 -8.97 51.48
N ILE A 24 -0.06 -8.07 50.63
CA ILE A 24 0.68 -7.57 49.47
C ILE A 24 1.93 -6.80 49.92
N PHE A 25 1.77 -5.85 50.84
CA PHE A 25 2.91 -5.09 51.37
C PHE A 25 3.88 -5.97 52.18
N SER A 26 3.37 -6.95 52.95
CA SER A 26 4.24 -7.90 53.69
C SER A 26 5.13 -8.69 52.72
N GLN A 27 4.62 -9.07 51.55
CA GLN A 27 5.44 -9.76 50.54
C GLN A 27 6.51 -8.83 49.95
N ILE A 28 6.14 -7.62 49.55
CA ILE A 28 7.08 -6.62 49.00
C ILE A 28 8.19 -6.31 50.01
N ASP A 29 7.81 -6.08 51.26
CA ASP A 29 8.76 -5.76 52.32
C ASP A 29 9.66 -6.96 52.63
N LYS A 30 9.15 -8.21 52.65
CA LYS A 30 9.98 -9.41 52.83
C LYS A 30 11.00 -9.59 51.71
N ASP A 31 10.59 -9.38 50.47
CA ASP A 31 11.49 -9.45 49.30
C ASP A 31 12.59 -8.38 49.38
N ALA A 32 12.25 -7.16 49.79
CA ALA A 32 13.23 -6.09 49.99
C ALA A 32 14.17 -6.41 51.17
N VAL A 33 13.63 -6.85 52.30
CA VAL A 33 14.40 -7.17 53.51
C VAL A 33 15.38 -8.31 53.28
N GLU A 34 15.03 -9.33 52.50
CA GLU A 34 15.96 -10.42 52.15
C GLU A 34 17.24 -9.87 51.51
N VAL A 35 17.10 -9.00 50.51
CA VAL A 35 18.22 -8.37 49.81
C VAL A 35 19.00 -7.39 50.71
N LEU A 36 18.29 -6.63 51.57
CA LEU A 36 18.93 -5.70 52.50
C LEU A 36 19.75 -6.42 53.57
N ARG A 37 19.29 -7.59 54.04
CA ARG A 37 20.06 -8.43 54.96
C ARG A 37 21.33 -8.96 54.31
N GLU A 38 21.26 -9.43 53.07
CA GLU A 38 22.44 -9.90 52.33
C GLU A 38 23.49 -8.80 52.16
N LYS A 39 23.04 -7.54 52.04
CA LYS A 39 23.93 -6.36 51.93
C LYS A 39 24.41 -5.82 53.28
N GLY A 40 24.04 -6.43 54.40
CA GLY A 40 24.56 -6.11 55.73
C GLY A 40 23.94 -4.87 56.40
N TYR A 41 22.71 -4.47 56.01
CA TYR A 41 21.98 -3.39 56.67
C TYR A 41 21.42 -3.82 58.03
N GLY A 42 21.50 -2.92 59.02
CA GLY A 42 21.04 -3.17 60.39
C GLY A 42 19.52 -3.00 60.55
N ARG A 43 18.98 -3.51 61.67
CA ARG A 43 17.53 -3.49 61.92
C ARG A 43 16.91 -2.09 61.87
N GLU A 44 17.51 -1.12 62.56
CA GLU A 44 16.98 0.25 62.65
C GLU A 44 16.95 0.94 61.27
N GLU A 45 17.91 0.63 60.41
CA GLU A 45 18.00 1.18 59.05
C GLU A 45 16.90 0.62 58.16
N ILE A 46 16.68 -0.69 58.23
CA ILE A 46 15.60 -1.38 57.50
C ILE A 46 14.24 -0.87 57.98
N GLU A 47 14.01 -0.76 59.30
CA GLU A 47 12.75 -0.24 59.84
C GLU A 47 12.49 1.20 59.37
N SER A 48 13.47 2.09 59.50
CA SER A 48 13.35 3.47 59.01
C SER A 48 13.09 3.54 57.50
N TYR A 49 13.64 2.59 56.74
CA TYR A 49 13.48 2.54 55.30
C TYR A 49 12.10 2.01 54.87
N LEU A 50 11.59 0.96 55.53
CA LEU A 50 10.23 0.47 55.30
C LEU A 50 9.17 1.52 55.68
N PHE A 51 9.36 2.25 56.78
CA PHE A 51 8.45 3.35 57.16
C PHE A 51 8.37 4.46 56.12
N ARG A 52 9.43 4.66 55.33
CA ARG A 52 9.45 5.66 54.26
C ARG A 52 8.69 5.20 53.02
N ASN A 53 8.74 3.91 52.69
CA ASN A 53 8.29 3.39 51.40
C ASN A 53 7.00 2.56 51.47
N ASN A 54 6.65 2.00 52.63
CA ASN A 54 5.39 1.31 52.83
C ASN A 54 4.33 2.27 53.42
N PRO A 55 3.41 2.80 52.60
CA PRO A 55 2.43 3.77 53.07
C PRO A 55 1.40 3.16 54.05
N LEU A 56 1.26 1.83 54.10
CA LEU A 56 0.35 1.16 55.04
C LEU A 56 0.80 1.36 56.50
N LEU A 57 2.11 1.36 56.76
CA LEU A 57 2.67 1.50 58.11
C LEU A 57 2.24 2.80 58.79
N SER A 58 2.13 3.89 58.02
CA SER A 58 1.69 5.19 58.54
C SER A 58 0.23 5.21 59.03
N SER A 59 -0.58 4.24 58.58
CA SER A 59 -2.01 4.14 58.89
C SER A 59 -2.33 3.10 59.97
N MET A 60 -1.35 2.31 60.39
CA MET A 60 -1.50 1.24 61.38
C MET A 60 -1.32 1.76 62.82
N PRO A 61 -2.03 1.17 63.81
CA PRO A 61 -1.72 1.41 65.23
C PRO A 61 -0.31 0.94 65.58
N GLU A 62 0.38 1.67 66.46
CA GLU A 62 1.78 1.43 66.86
C GLU A 62 2.03 -0.03 67.31
N SER A 63 1.08 -0.64 68.02
CA SER A 63 1.17 -2.06 68.43
C SER A 63 1.16 -3.03 67.26
N LYS A 64 0.37 -2.75 66.21
CA LYS A 64 0.30 -3.57 64.98
C LYS A 64 1.51 -3.33 64.08
N CYS A 65 2.03 -2.10 64.02
CA CYS A 65 3.29 -1.82 63.32
C CYS A 65 4.44 -2.66 63.88
N SER A 66 4.55 -2.74 65.22
CA SER A 66 5.60 -3.54 65.85
C SER A 66 5.46 -5.03 65.51
N GLU A 67 4.24 -5.58 65.56
CA GLU A 67 3.97 -6.97 65.16
C GLU A 67 4.31 -7.24 63.69
N TYR A 68 3.92 -6.32 62.80
CA TYR A 68 4.21 -6.39 61.37
C TYR A 68 5.72 -6.37 61.08
N LEU A 69 6.45 -5.44 61.67
CA LEU A 69 7.91 -5.32 61.48
C LEU A 69 8.65 -6.53 62.04
N ASP A 70 8.18 -7.09 63.16
CA ASP A 70 8.74 -8.34 63.69
C ASP A 70 8.49 -9.54 62.77
N GLU A 71 7.35 -9.60 62.08
CA GLU A 71 7.06 -10.64 61.11
C GLU A 71 7.95 -10.54 59.86
N VAL A 72 8.13 -9.32 59.35
CA VAL A 72 8.88 -9.05 58.12
C VAL A 72 10.39 -9.11 58.36
N ILE A 73 10.89 -8.45 59.42
CA ILE A 73 12.32 -8.30 59.74
C ILE A 73 12.83 -9.39 60.69
N GLY A 74 11.96 -10.09 61.43
CA GLY A 74 12.36 -11.16 62.34
C GLY A 74 12.87 -10.63 63.70
N SER A 75 12.27 -11.12 64.78
CA SER A 75 12.46 -10.68 66.17
C SER A 75 13.87 -10.86 66.79
N GLY A 76 14.84 -11.39 66.05
CA GLY A 76 16.21 -11.67 66.52
C GLY A 76 17.34 -11.02 65.72
N PHE A 77 17.03 -10.08 64.82
CA PHE A 77 18.01 -9.42 63.95
C PHE A 77 18.82 -8.32 64.67
N GLU A 78 20.14 -8.24 64.43
CA GLU A 78 21.08 -7.36 65.14
C GLU A 78 20.86 -5.86 64.85
N THR A 79 21.08 -5.01 65.85
CA THR A 79 20.81 -3.55 65.80
C THR A 79 21.94 -2.70 65.20
N SER A 80 23.16 -3.22 65.04
CA SER A 80 24.31 -2.45 64.55
C SER A 80 24.71 -2.84 63.12
N GLY A 81 24.35 -2.01 62.13
CA GLY A 81 24.88 -2.10 60.77
C GLY A 81 26.27 -1.45 60.65
N GLU A 82 27.18 -2.06 59.87
CA GLU A 82 28.51 -1.49 59.58
C GLU A 82 28.51 -0.54 58.36
N ASN A 83 27.39 -0.49 57.61
CA ASN A 83 27.28 0.26 56.35
C ASN A 83 26.54 1.59 56.55
N LEU A 84 27.08 2.68 55.97
CA LEU A 84 26.33 3.93 55.82
C LEU A 84 25.26 3.75 54.74
N PRO A 85 23.99 4.11 54.96
CA PRO A 85 22.93 3.91 53.99
C PRO A 85 23.14 4.76 52.74
N ASP A 86 23.43 4.10 51.61
CA ASP A 86 23.27 4.71 50.29
C ASP A 86 21.79 4.63 49.90
N ILE A 87 21.11 5.76 50.03
CA ILE A 87 19.68 5.89 49.77
C ILE A 87 19.32 5.44 48.35
N ASN A 88 20.19 5.64 47.37
CA ASN A 88 19.90 5.23 45.99
C ASN A 88 19.86 3.70 45.86
N ILE A 89 20.75 2.99 46.55
CA ILE A 89 20.78 1.52 46.54
C ILE A 89 19.55 0.95 47.26
N LEU A 90 19.12 1.60 48.34
CA LEU A 90 17.91 1.21 49.06
C LEU A 90 16.68 1.38 48.16
N ASP A 91 16.56 2.53 47.49
CA ASP A 91 15.47 2.85 46.55
C ASP A 91 15.43 1.88 45.36
N GLU A 92 16.57 1.54 44.76
CA GLU A 92 16.64 0.53 43.69
C GLU A 92 16.15 -0.87 44.14
N ILE A 93 16.48 -1.29 45.36
CA ILE A 93 16.06 -2.60 45.90
C ILE A 93 14.55 -2.64 46.08
N TYR A 94 13.97 -1.56 46.62
CA TYR A 94 12.55 -1.51 46.89
C TYR A 94 11.72 -1.34 45.62
N GLU A 95 12.19 -0.53 44.67
CA GLU A 95 11.60 -0.41 43.33
C GLU A 95 11.57 -1.77 42.60
N HIS A 96 12.62 -2.58 42.76
CA HIS A 96 12.65 -3.92 42.19
C HIS A 96 11.60 -4.84 42.83
N SER A 97 11.42 -4.78 44.15
CA SER A 97 10.37 -5.52 44.85
C SER A 97 8.96 -5.04 44.48
N LEU A 98 8.74 -3.73 44.36
CA LEU A 98 7.49 -3.13 43.90
C LEU A 98 7.14 -3.60 42.48
N SER A 99 8.13 -3.66 41.59
CA SER A 99 7.96 -4.10 40.20
C SER A 99 7.49 -5.56 40.09
N LYS A 100 7.93 -6.45 40.99
CA LYS A 100 7.47 -7.86 41.04
C LYS A 100 6.00 -7.98 41.46
N SER A 101 5.53 -7.08 42.32
CA SER A 101 4.15 -7.05 42.84
C SER A 101 3.24 -6.05 42.11
N ARG A 102 3.66 -5.56 40.94
CA ARG A 102 2.95 -4.52 40.19
C ARG A 102 1.48 -4.85 39.92
N GLU A 103 1.20 -6.01 39.34
CA GLU A 103 -0.18 -6.43 39.02
C GLU A 103 -1.08 -6.49 40.27
N GLN A 104 -0.50 -6.88 41.42
CA GLN A 104 -1.22 -6.94 42.69
C GLN A 104 -1.56 -5.53 43.21
N LEU A 105 -0.63 -4.57 43.05
CA LEU A 105 -0.86 -3.15 43.39
C LEU A 105 -1.86 -2.48 42.44
N GLU A 106 -1.83 -2.81 41.15
CA GLU A 106 -2.82 -2.31 40.18
C GLU A 106 -4.24 -2.74 40.61
N HIS A 107 -4.42 -4.04 40.87
CA HIS A 107 -5.70 -4.58 41.36
C HIS A 107 -6.13 -4.01 42.72
N LEU A 108 -5.18 -3.70 43.61
CA LEU A 108 -5.45 -3.12 44.92
C LEU A 108 -6.14 -1.75 44.82
N TYR A 109 -5.69 -0.91 43.88
CA TYR A 109 -6.14 0.47 43.76
C TYR A 109 -7.23 0.70 42.72
N GLU A 110 -7.31 -0.15 41.69
CA GLU A 110 -8.15 0.02 40.51
C GLU A 110 -9.60 0.42 40.85
N GLN A 111 -10.27 -0.34 41.71
CA GLN A 111 -11.69 -0.10 42.02
C GLN A 111 -11.92 1.27 42.67
N THR A 112 -11.02 1.68 43.57
CA THR A 112 -11.17 2.96 44.26
C THR A 112 -10.78 4.12 43.36
N GLU A 113 -9.79 3.94 42.50
CA GLU A 113 -9.43 4.95 41.50
C GLU A 113 -10.53 5.18 40.47
N MET A 114 -11.09 4.10 39.90
CA MET A 114 -12.21 4.19 38.96
C MET A 114 -13.39 4.95 39.56
N LYS A 115 -13.77 4.61 40.80
CA LYS A 115 -14.80 5.35 41.55
C LYS A 115 -14.46 6.82 41.71
N ASN A 116 -13.22 7.14 42.10
CA ASN A 116 -12.80 8.53 42.29
C ASN A 116 -12.83 9.34 40.98
N LEU A 117 -12.42 8.73 39.87
CA LEU A 117 -12.42 9.36 38.55
C LEU A 117 -13.83 9.60 38.03
N MET A 118 -14.75 8.64 38.20
CA MET A 118 -16.16 8.80 37.87
C MET A 118 -16.81 9.92 38.69
N GLU A 119 -16.60 9.94 40.03
CA GLU A 119 -17.16 10.99 40.88
C GLU A 119 -16.60 12.38 40.55
N LEU A 120 -15.33 12.48 40.11
CA LEU A 120 -14.76 13.73 39.59
C LEU A 120 -15.45 14.13 38.28
N HIS A 121 -15.63 13.21 37.35
CA HIS A 121 -16.33 13.51 36.10
C HIS A 121 -17.78 13.96 36.34
N GLU A 122 -18.54 13.24 37.17
CA GLU A 122 -19.91 13.58 37.57
C GLU A 122 -20.01 14.93 38.29
N SER A 123 -18.96 15.33 38.99
CA SER A 123 -18.86 16.66 39.63
C SER A 123 -18.61 17.80 38.63
N GLY A 124 -18.51 17.49 37.32
CA GLY A 124 -18.39 18.45 36.22
C GLY A 124 -16.96 18.82 35.84
N TYR A 125 -15.94 18.05 36.26
CA TYR A 125 -14.56 18.26 35.83
C TYR A 125 -14.31 17.64 34.44
N GLU A 126 -13.58 18.35 33.58
CA GLU A 126 -13.22 17.87 32.25
C GLU A 126 -12.21 16.72 32.31
N ILE A 127 -12.41 15.68 31.47
CA ILE A 127 -11.51 14.51 31.42
C ILE A 127 -10.06 14.93 31.14
N GLY A 128 -9.85 15.90 30.26
CA GLY A 128 -8.50 16.38 29.93
C GLY A 128 -7.75 16.92 31.16
N ASP A 129 -8.45 17.51 32.12
CA ASP A 129 -7.84 17.99 33.36
C ASP A 129 -7.70 16.86 34.39
N ILE A 130 -8.62 15.89 34.41
CA ILE A 130 -8.51 14.67 35.24
C ILE A 130 -7.24 13.90 34.84
N VAL A 131 -7.00 13.69 33.55
CA VAL A 131 -5.82 13.01 32.99
C VAL A 131 -4.52 13.72 33.38
N LYS A 132 -4.47 15.06 33.31
CA LYS A 132 -3.28 15.85 33.72
C LYS A 132 -3.00 15.78 35.22
N SER A 133 -4.04 15.54 36.02
CA SER A 133 -3.93 15.47 37.48
C SER A 133 -3.60 14.06 37.98
N PHE A 134 -3.90 13.03 37.16
CA PHE A 134 -3.77 11.62 37.51
C PHE A 134 -2.35 11.25 37.94
N ASP A 135 -1.33 11.66 37.18
CA ASP A 135 0.07 11.32 37.43
C ASP A 135 0.58 11.79 38.79
N LYS A 136 -0.08 12.78 39.40
CA LYS A 136 0.34 13.39 40.67
C LYS A 136 -0.47 12.94 41.88
N PHE A 137 -1.71 12.52 41.67
CA PHE A 137 -2.67 12.29 42.76
C PHE A 137 -3.27 10.90 42.77
N SER A 138 -2.94 10.05 41.80
CA SER A 138 -3.25 8.62 41.80
C SER A 138 -2.74 7.94 43.08
N LEU A 139 -3.42 6.87 43.49
CA LEU A 139 -2.94 6.00 44.57
C LEU A 139 -1.72 5.19 44.11
N PHE A 140 -1.64 4.89 42.82
CA PHE A 140 -0.53 4.19 42.18
C PHE A 140 0.73 5.07 42.06
N SER A 141 0.55 6.38 41.88
CA SER A 141 1.66 7.35 41.84
C SER A 141 2.40 7.53 43.18
N LYS A 142 1.96 6.84 44.24
CA LYS A 142 2.71 6.75 45.51
C LYS A 142 3.92 5.81 45.42
N HIS A 143 3.91 4.89 44.45
CA HIS A 143 4.91 3.84 44.29
C HIS A 143 5.74 4.00 43.02
N PHE A 144 5.15 4.59 41.98
CA PHE A 144 5.78 4.76 40.69
C PHE A 144 5.70 6.21 40.25
N ASP A 145 6.82 6.76 39.80
CA ASP A 145 6.87 8.13 39.28
C ASP A 145 5.95 8.30 38.07
N GLY A 146 5.42 9.52 37.90
CA GLY A 146 4.49 9.89 36.82
C GLY A 146 4.99 9.54 35.42
N ASP A 147 6.31 9.66 35.19
CA ASP A 147 6.95 9.40 33.89
C ASP A 147 7.43 7.94 33.74
N SER A 148 7.22 7.08 34.74
CA SER A 148 7.65 5.68 34.66
C SER A 148 6.79 4.88 33.67
N PRO A 149 7.38 3.87 32.98
CA PRO A 149 6.61 2.98 32.09
C PRO A 149 5.45 2.30 32.81
N ALA A 150 5.64 1.87 34.06
CA ALA A 150 4.60 1.24 34.87
C ALA A 150 3.41 2.18 35.12
N MET A 151 3.67 3.46 35.39
CA MET A 151 2.61 4.44 35.59
C MET A 151 1.86 4.76 34.29
N GLN A 152 2.58 4.86 33.16
CA GLN A 152 1.93 5.10 31.85
C GLN A 152 1.04 3.93 31.43
N GLU A 153 1.50 2.69 31.59
CA GLU A 153 0.70 1.50 31.29
C GLU A 153 -0.53 1.39 32.21
N TYR A 154 -0.38 1.69 33.50
CA TYR A 154 -1.51 1.71 34.42
C TYR A 154 -2.52 2.82 34.11
N LYS A 155 -2.03 4.01 33.77
CA LYS A 155 -2.84 5.15 33.32
C LYS A 155 -3.65 4.78 32.07
N ASP A 156 -3.02 4.18 31.07
CA ASP A 156 -3.70 3.72 29.86
C ASP A 156 -4.76 2.65 30.18
N HIS A 157 -4.43 1.71 31.08
CA HIS A 157 -5.38 0.71 31.56
C HIS A 157 -6.62 1.34 32.21
N ILE A 158 -6.42 2.25 33.18
CA ILE A 158 -7.49 2.92 33.91
C ILE A 158 -8.33 3.83 33.01
N PHE A 159 -7.71 4.65 32.14
CA PHE A 159 -8.47 5.54 31.27
C PHE A 159 -9.15 4.81 30.11
N SER A 160 -8.64 3.66 29.67
CA SER A 160 -9.37 2.80 28.73
C SER A 160 -10.64 2.20 29.35
N LYS A 161 -10.56 1.78 30.63
CA LYS A 161 -11.72 1.34 31.41
C LYS A 161 -12.69 2.49 31.67
N LEU A 162 -12.20 3.65 32.10
CA LEU A 162 -13.01 4.85 32.35
C LEU A 162 -13.74 5.29 31.08
N SER A 163 -13.05 5.31 29.94
CA SER A 163 -13.66 5.64 28.65
C SER A 163 -14.79 4.69 28.29
N ARG A 164 -14.62 3.37 28.52
CA ARG A 164 -15.70 2.39 28.32
C ARG A 164 -16.87 2.64 29.26
N GLU A 165 -16.61 2.87 30.54
CA GLU A 165 -17.65 3.13 31.55
C GLU A 165 -18.40 4.44 31.28
N MET A 166 -17.70 5.46 30.77
CA MET A 166 -18.26 6.74 30.33
C MET A 166 -19.05 6.63 29.02
N ILE A 167 -18.67 5.76 28.10
CA ILE A 167 -19.43 5.45 26.88
C ILE A 167 -20.73 4.72 27.24
N VAL A 168 -20.66 3.79 28.20
CA VAL A 168 -21.84 3.09 28.75
C VAL A 168 -22.77 4.04 29.51
N SER A 169 -22.25 5.08 30.16
CA SER A 169 -23.08 6.08 30.86
C SER A 169 -23.59 7.23 29.98
N SER A 170 -23.00 7.45 28.80
CA SER A 170 -23.36 8.54 27.86
C SER A 170 -24.15 8.11 26.62
N LEU A 171 -24.22 6.82 26.31
CA LEU A 171 -25.08 6.23 25.26
C LEU A 171 -26.22 5.45 25.92
N ASP A 172 -27.42 5.45 25.31
CA ASP A 172 -28.45 4.48 25.65
C ASP A 172 -27.84 3.08 25.41
N GLU A 173 -27.72 2.25 26.46
CA GLU A 173 -27.07 0.93 26.43
C GLU A 173 -27.63 0.06 25.27
N VAL A 174 -28.90 0.29 24.92
CA VAL A 174 -29.62 -0.34 23.81
C VAL A 174 -29.02 0.05 22.45
N ASP A 175 -28.70 1.32 22.20
CA ASP A 175 -28.17 1.79 20.92
C ASP A 175 -26.73 1.31 20.69
N TYR A 176 -25.94 1.26 21.76
CA TYR A 176 -24.58 0.73 21.71
C TYR A 176 -24.59 -0.79 21.44
N ALA A 177 -25.41 -1.54 22.19
CA ALA A 177 -25.57 -2.97 21.98
C ALA A 177 -26.10 -3.29 20.56
N ARG A 178 -27.03 -2.48 20.02
CA ARG A 178 -27.57 -2.65 18.66
C ARG A 178 -26.49 -2.53 17.59
N LYS A 179 -25.64 -1.50 17.67
CA LYS A 179 -24.52 -1.32 16.72
C LYS A 179 -23.54 -2.49 16.74
N ILE A 180 -23.24 -3.05 17.92
CA ILE A 180 -22.37 -4.23 18.03
C ILE A 180 -23.03 -5.44 17.37
N LEU A 181 -24.30 -5.69 17.68
CA LEU A 181 -25.08 -6.79 17.10
C LEU A 181 -25.14 -6.68 15.57
N ASP A 182 -25.54 -5.53 15.03
CA ASP A 182 -25.62 -5.26 13.58
C ASP A 182 -24.28 -5.52 12.88
N SER A 183 -23.17 -5.05 13.48
CA SER A 183 -21.83 -5.24 12.90
C SER A 183 -21.41 -6.72 12.84
N ARG A 184 -21.78 -7.51 13.85
CA ARG A 184 -21.47 -8.95 13.92
C ARG A 184 -22.37 -9.76 13.02
N GLU A 185 -23.64 -9.38 12.91
CA GLU A 185 -24.58 -9.94 11.93
C GLU A 185 -24.06 -9.71 10.51
N GLU A 186 -23.67 -8.48 10.16
CA GLU A 186 -23.11 -8.17 8.84
C GLU A 186 -21.84 -8.98 8.55
N ALA A 187 -20.95 -9.13 9.54
CA ALA A 187 -19.73 -9.92 9.39
C ALA A 187 -20.01 -11.41 9.14
N ILE A 188 -20.98 -12.02 9.85
CA ILE A 188 -21.39 -13.41 9.64
C ILE A 188 -22.08 -13.56 8.28
N MET A 189 -22.97 -12.62 7.92
CA MET A 189 -23.65 -12.61 6.63
C MET A 189 -22.65 -12.54 5.47
N LYS A 190 -21.66 -11.64 5.54
CA LYS A 190 -20.62 -11.53 4.50
C LYS A 190 -19.71 -12.77 4.41
N LYS A 191 -19.48 -13.46 5.52
CA LYS A 191 -18.54 -14.59 5.60
C LYS A 191 -19.16 -15.92 5.17
N TYR A 192 -20.44 -16.15 5.49
CA TYR A 192 -21.07 -17.47 5.32
C TYR A 192 -22.25 -17.46 4.34
N HIS A 193 -22.76 -16.28 3.98
CA HIS A 193 -23.93 -16.15 3.12
C HIS A 193 -23.58 -15.38 1.83
N ASN A 194 -24.03 -15.92 0.68
CA ASN A 194 -23.76 -15.29 -0.62
C ASN A 194 -24.70 -14.08 -0.81
N PRO A 195 -24.18 -12.86 -1.07
CA PRO A 195 -25.00 -11.65 -1.26
C PRO A 195 -26.01 -11.75 -2.42
N ASP A 196 -25.83 -12.67 -3.37
CA ASP A 196 -26.73 -12.85 -4.52
C ASP A 196 -28.02 -13.64 -4.21
N ARG A 197 -28.21 -14.15 -2.98
CA ARG A 197 -29.42 -14.87 -2.58
C ARG A 197 -30.31 -13.99 -1.71
N ALA A 198 -31.38 -13.46 -2.30
CA ALA A 198 -32.35 -12.52 -1.70
C ALA A 198 -33.18 -13.06 -0.51
N SER A 199 -32.79 -14.15 0.16
CA SER A 199 -33.61 -14.75 1.23
C SER A 199 -32.83 -15.58 2.24
N VAL A 200 -31.57 -15.24 2.54
CA VAL A 200 -30.83 -16.00 3.55
C VAL A 200 -31.06 -15.38 4.93
N THR A 201 -31.85 -16.07 5.76
CA THR A 201 -32.12 -15.69 7.14
C THR A 201 -31.08 -16.29 8.08
N MET A 202 -30.69 -15.54 9.11
CA MET A 202 -29.73 -15.97 10.12
C MET A 202 -30.27 -17.19 10.89
N SER A 203 -29.46 -18.23 11.01
CA SER A 203 -29.85 -19.43 11.77
C SER A 203 -29.81 -19.17 13.28
N GLN A 204 -30.62 -19.93 14.05
CA GLN A 204 -30.61 -19.88 15.52
C GLN A 204 -29.20 -20.04 16.12
N SER A 205 -28.31 -20.82 15.46
CA SER A 205 -26.94 -21.03 15.91
C SER A 205 -26.04 -19.80 15.71
N GLU A 206 -26.22 -19.08 14.61
CA GLU A 206 -25.48 -17.85 14.32
C GLU A 206 -25.93 -16.73 15.27
N GLU A 207 -27.24 -16.57 15.43
CA GLU A 207 -27.84 -15.60 16.37
C GLU A 207 -27.39 -15.87 17.82
N SER A 208 -27.48 -17.13 18.27
CA SER A 208 -27.02 -17.51 19.63
C SER A 208 -25.55 -17.17 19.87
N SER A 209 -24.68 -17.38 18.87
CA SER A 209 -23.25 -17.07 18.97
C SER A 209 -22.99 -15.56 19.09
N ILE A 210 -23.70 -14.76 18.28
CA ILE A 210 -23.61 -13.29 18.33
C ILE A 210 -24.06 -12.77 19.70
N TYR A 211 -25.19 -13.26 20.22
CA TYR A 211 -25.71 -12.81 21.51
C TYR A 211 -24.82 -13.25 22.68
N CYS A 212 -24.32 -14.49 22.68
CA CYS A 212 -23.37 -14.96 23.71
C CYS A 212 -22.05 -14.17 23.68
N SER A 213 -21.52 -13.86 22.50
CA SER A 213 -20.29 -13.05 22.40
C SER A 213 -20.52 -11.62 22.90
N THR A 214 -21.65 -11.00 22.57
CA THR A 214 -22.00 -9.64 23.01
C THR A 214 -22.21 -9.55 24.52
N LEU A 215 -22.83 -10.56 25.10
CA LEU A 215 -23.03 -10.71 26.54
C LEU A 215 -21.72 -10.81 27.32
N ILE A 216 -20.73 -11.56 26.80
CA ILE A 216 -19.53 -11.92 27.56
C ILE A 216 -18.34 -11.03 27.26
N VAL A 217 -18.12 -10.67 25.99
CA VAL A 217 -17.01 -9.83 25.54
C VAL A 217 -17.31 -8.37 25.81
N ASP A 218 -18.50 -7.91 25.42
CA ASP A 218 -18.89 -6.49 25.53
C ASP A 218 -19.67 -6.18 26.81
N LYS A 219 -19.91 -7.20 27.66
CA LYS A 219 -20.53 -7.10 28.98
C LYS A 219 -21.94 -6.47 28.98
N ILE A 220 -22.66 -6.57 27.87
CA ILE A 220 -24.04 -6.09 27.75
C ILE A 220 -24.98 -6.95 28.61
N SER A 221 -25.95 -6.32 29.29
CA SER A 221 -26.91 -7.04 30.13
C SER A 221 -27.86 -7.92 29.31
N VAL A 222 -28.35 -9.02 29.91
CA VAL A 222 -29.33 -9.91 29.27
C VAL A 222 -30.61 -9.14 28.95
N ASP A 223 -31.06 -8.26 29.86
CA ASP A 223 -32.25 -7.43 29.66
C ASP A 223 -32.13 -6.52 28.43
N THR A 224 -30.98 -5.86 28.24
CA THR A 224 -30.73 -5.02 27.05
C THR A 224 -30.70 -5.85 25.78
N LEU A 225 -30.05 -7.02 25.80
CA LEU A 225 -30.03 -7.92 24.65
C LEU A 225 -31.43 -8.43 24.31
N MET A 226 -32.25 -8.80 25.30
CA MET A 226 -33.61 -9.29 25.06
C MET A 226 -34.53 -8.22 24.51
N LYS A 227 -34.38 -6.94 24.91
CA LYS A 227 -35.12 -5.83 24.27
C LYS A 227 -34.81 -5.72 22.78
N ILE A 228 -33.54 -5.85 22.41
CA ILE A 228 -33.13 -5.80 20.99
C ILE A 228 -33.64 -7.05 20.27
N TRP A 229 -33.49 -8.23 20.87
CA TRP A 229 -33.94 -9.49 20.30
C TRP A 229 -35.44 -9.51 20.01
N ASP A 230 -36.25 -8.93 20.91
CA ASP A 230 -37.71 -8.79 20.73
C ASP A 230 -38.07 -7.92 19.51
N GLU A 231 -37.20 -6.98 19.13
CA GLU A 231 -37.40 -6.10 17.98
C GLU A 231 -36.83 -6.66 16.66
N THR A 232 -35.71 -7.39 16.72
CA THR A 232 -34.92 -7.73 15.52
C THR A 232 -34.94 -9.21 15.18
N SER A 233 -35.20 -10.11 16.13
CA SER A 233 -35.15 -11.55 15.86
C SER A 233 -36.37 -12.04 15.09
N GLN A 234 -36.14 -12.84 14.06
CA GLN A 234 -37.21 -13.54 13.35
C GLN A 234 -37.93 -14.59 14.21
N TYR A 235 -37.35 -14.96 15.35
CA TYR A 235 -37.92 -15.93 16.29
C TYR A 235 -38.70 -15.26 17.43
N ALA A 236 -38.78 -13.92 17.46
CA ALA A 236 -39.44 -13.15 18.51
C ALA A 236 -40.94 -13.45 18.66
N ALA A 237 -41.58 -13.97 17.61
CA ALA A 237 -43.00 -14.33 17.64
C ALA A 237 -43.33 -15.60 18.46
N ASP A 238 -42.33 -16.39 18.86
CA ASP A 238 -42.51 -17.57 19.71
C ASP A 238 -42.14 -17.26 21.16
N ASP A 239 -43.13 -16.88 21.97
CA ASP A 239 -42.98 -16.57 23.40
C ASP A 239 -42.29 -17.71 24.19
N GLY A 240 -42.51 -18.97 23.77
CA GLY A 240 -41.89 -20.13 24.40
C GLY A 240 -40.39 -20.19 24.10
N TYR A 241 -40.01 -19.95 22.85
CA TYR A 241 -38.61 -19.89 22.43
C TYR A 241 -37.89 -18.67 23.01
N ARG A 242 -38.53 -17.49 23.04
CA ARG A 242 -38.02 -16.27 23.67
C ARG A 242 -37.58 -16.53 25.12
N LYS A 243 -38.50 -17.07 25.92
CA LYS A 243 -38.23 -17.35 27.34
C LYS A 243 -37.10 -18.36 27.51
N PHE A 244 -37.09 -19.40 26.69
CA PHE A 244 -36.01 -20.39 26.69
C PHE A 244 -34.64 -19.77 26.32
N PHE A 245 -34.61 -18.87 25.35
CA PHE A 245 -33.40 -18.17 24.90
C PHE A 245 -32.83 -17.26 25.99
N GLU A 246 -33.70 -16.47 26.63
CA GLU A 246 -33.36 -15.61 27.77
C GLU A 246 -32.79 -16.40 28.96
N GLU A 247 -33.47 -17.49 29.35
CA GLU A 247 -33.00 -18.39 30.43
C GLU A 247 -31.62 -18.99 30.11
N LYS A 248 -31.39 -19.37 28.85
CA LYS A 248 -30.11 -19.91 28.38
C LYS A 248 -29.01 -18.86 28.38
N LEU A 249 -29.26 -17.64 27.91
CA LEU A 249 -28.29 -16.54 27.97
C LEU A 249 -27.90 -16.21 29.41
N GLN A 250 -28.88 -16.14 30.31
CA GLN A 250 -28.61 -15.92 31.73
C GLN A 250 -27.76 -17.06 32.32
N ARG A 251 -28.02 -18.31 31.92
CA ARG A 251 -27.21 -19.45 32.33
C ARG A 251 -25.78 -19.36 31.83
N VAL A 252 -25.56 -18.97 30.57
CA VAL A 252 -24.21 -18.76 29.99
C VAL A 252 -23.46 -17.67 30.77
N LYS A 253 -24.10 -16.53 31.05
CA LYS A 253 -23.51 -15.45 31.88
C LYS A 253 -23.02 -15.97 33.23
N ASN A 254 -23.89 -16.70 33.93
CA ASN A 254 -23.57 -17.23 35.25
C ASN A 254 -22.41 -18.23 35.19
N LEU A 255 -22.33 -19.07 34.15
CA LEU A 255 -21.24 -20.04 34.01
C LEU A 255 -19.88 -19.37 33.77
N TYR A 256 -19.81 -18.30 32.98
CA TYR A 256 -18.57 -17.53 32.83
C TYR A 256 -18.15 -16.86 34.15
N GLN A 257 -19.09 -16.32 34.93
CA GLN A 257 -18.80 -15.79 36.28
C GLN A 257 -18.33 -16.89 37.25
N GLU A 258 -18.92 -18.09 37.17
CA GLU A 258 -18.52 -19.24 37.97
C GLU A 258 -17.12 -19.77 37.58
N ILE A 259 -16.70 -19.61 36.32
CA ILE A 259 -15.34 -19.92 35.85
C ILE A 259 -14.36 -18.87 36.36
N GLU A 260 -14.67 -17.59 36.19
CA GLU A 260 -13.82 -16.48 36.64
C GLU A 260 -13.53 -16.55 38.15
N ASN A 261 -14.57 -16.88 38.94
CA ASN A 261 -14.48 -17.02 40.39
C ASN A 261 -14.09 -18.44 40.86
N ALA A 262 -13.67 -19.33 39.95
CA ALA A 262 -13.36 -20.71 40.32
C ALA A 262 -12.16 -20.80 41.28
N PRO A 263 -12.33 -21.40 42.48
CA PRO A 263 -11.22 -21.65 43.40
C PRO A 263 -10.42 -22.90 42.98
N VAL A 264 -9.22 -23.05 43.54
CA VAL A 264 -8.39 -24.25 43.34
C VAL A 264 -9.14 -25.50 43.85
N PRO A 265 -9.31 -26.57 43.04
CA PRO A 265 -10.03 -27.76 43.42
C PRO A 265 -9.35 -28.49 44.58
N THR A 266 -10.16 -28.97 45.54
CA THR A 266 -9.70 -29.83 46.64
C THR A 266 -10.09 -31.29 46.36
N ARG A 267 -9.62 -32.23 47.18
CA ARG A 267 -10.01 -33.66 47.07
C ARG A 267 -11.52 -33.93 47.19
N LYS A 268 -12.31 -32.95 47.68
CA LYS A 268 -13.78 -33.05 47.79
C LYS A 268 -14.52 -32.33 46.65
N SER A 269 -13.81 -31.66 45.74
CA SER A 269 -14.43 -30.92 44.65
C SER A 269 -15.06 -31.85 43.62
N GLY A 270 -16.31 -31.59 43.26
CA GLY A 270 -17.03 -32.34 42.23
C GLY A 270 -16.57 -32.01 40.79
N PRO A 271 -16.98 -32.79 39.78
CA PRO A 271 -16.47 -32.67 38.40
C PRO A 271 -16.63 -31.31 37.75
N GLN A 272 -17.74 -30.64 38.00
CA GLN A 272 -18.02 -29.29 37.49
C GLN A 272 -17.03 -28.25 38.05
N ALA A 273 -16.66 -28.36 39.33
CA ALA A 273 -15.70 -27.44 39.95
C ALA A 273 -14.29 -27.63 39.37
N VAL A 274 -13.92 -28.88 39.07
CA VAL A 274 -12.64 -29.19 38.42
C VAL A 274 -12.62 -28.61 37.00
N TYR A 275 -13.68 -28.80 36.22
CA TYR A 275 -13.77 -28.21 34.87
C TYR A 275 -13.62 -26.68 34.91
N ARG A 276 -14.36 -25.99 35.79
CA ARG A 276 -14.31 -24.51 35.88
C ARG A 276 -12.91 -23.99 36.18
N TYR A 277 -12.21 -24.64 37.10
CA TYR A 277 -10.83 -24.25 37.41
C TYR A 277 -9.89 -24.46 36.21
N ILE A 278 -9.97 -25.60 35.53
CA ILE A 278 -9.14 -25.85 34.35
C ILE A 278 -9.50 -24.92 33.19
N ALA A 279 -10.78 -24.61 33.00
CA ALA A 279 -11.25 -23.63 32.04
C ALA A 279 -10.71 -22.22 32.36
N LYS A 280 -10.72 -21.81 33.64
CA LYS A 280 -10.12 -20.54 34.10
C LYS A 280 -8.64 -20.46 33.73
N GLN A 281 -7.87 -21.49 34.04
CA GLN A 281 -6.43 -21.54 33.69
C GLN A 281 -6.24 -21.51 32.18
N TYR A 282 -7.01 -22.31 31.43
CA TYR A 282 -6.95 -22.33 29.97
C TYR A 282 -7.24 -20.95 29.35
N MET A 283 -8.26 -20.24 29.84
CA MET A 283 -8.63 -18.91 29.36
C MET A 283 -7.55 -17.87 29.66
N LEU A 284 -6.95 -17.90 30.86
CA LEU A 284 -5.85 -17.02 31.24
C LEU A 284 -4.60 -17.26 30.39
N GLU A 285 -4.18 -18.53 30.25
CA GLU A 285 -3.00 -18.91 29.47
C GLU A 285 -3.11 -18.53 27.99
N ASN A 286 -4.30 -18.67 27.40
CA ASN A 286 -4.52 -18.40 25.97
C ASN A 286 -5.02 -16.98 25.69
N LYS A 287 -5.19 -16.14 26.73
CA LYS A 287 -5.72 -14.77 26.63
C LYS A 287 -7.06 -14.68 25.86
N ILE A 288 -7.96 -15.64 26.10
CA ILE A 288 -9.28 -15.69 25.45
C ILE A 288 -10.41 -15.36 26.43
N SER A 289 -11.41 -14.60 25.97
CA SER A 289 -12.57 -14.20 26.78
C SER A 289 -13.81 -15.07 26.56
N LEU A 290 -13.86 -15.83 25.47
CA LEU A 290 -14.98 -16.70 25.09
C LEU A 290 -14.45 -18.09 24.72
N LEU A 291 -15.07 -19.14 25.25
CA LEU A 291 -14.78 -20.52 24.89
C LEU A 291 -15.57 -20.91 23.64
N CYS A 292 -14.98 -21.78 22.81
CA CYS A 292 -15.67 -22.46 21.72
C CYS A 292 -15.53 -23.99 21.85
N GLY A 293 -16.17 -24.74 20.95
CA GLY A 293 -16.13 -26.20 20.99
C GLY A 293 -14.74 -26.82 20.81
N ARG A 294 -13.78 -26.10 20.21
CA ARG A 294 -12.38 -26.53 20.16
C ARG A 294 -11.72 -26.40 21.53
N ASP A 295 -12.06 -25.35 22.28
CA ASP A 295 -11.51 -25.11 23.62
C ASP A 295 -12.03 -26.13 24.61
N ASP A 296 -13.32 -26.50 24.54
CA ASP A 296 -13.88 -27.60 25.33
C ASP A 296 -13.13 -28.91 25.09
N LYS A 297 -12.74 -29.20 23.84
CA LYS A 297 -11.90 -30.36 23.55
C LYS A 297 -10.51 -30.23 24.17
N ALA A 298 -9.88 -29.07 24.09
CA ALA A 298 -8.57 -28.84 24.67
C ALA A 298 -8.60 -28.98 26.21
N ILE A 299 -9.63 -28.44 26.85
CA ILE A 299 -9.86 -28.54 28.30
C ILE A 299 -10.10 -30.00 28.71
N CYS A 300 -10.96 -30.74 28.00
CA CYS A 300 -11.18 -32.17 28.25
C CYS A 300 -9.91 -33.00 28.06
N LYS A 301 -9.10 -32.68 27.05
CA LYS A 301 -7.81 -33.34 26.84
C LYS A 301 -6.87 -33.09 28.02
N ARG A 302 -6.77 -31.84 28.50
CA ARG A 302 -5.96 -31.50 29.69
C ARG A 302 -6.43 -32.25 30.94
N LEU A 303 -7.75 -32.36 31.15
CA LEU A 303 -8.31 -33.17 32.23
C LEU A 303 -7.87 -34.64 32.13
N LEU A 304 -7.97 -35.24 30.94
CA LEU A 304 -7.53 -36.62 30.71
C LEU A 304 -6.01 -36.79 30.89
N ASP A 305 -5.20 -35.85 30.43
CA ASP A 305 -3.73 -35.85 30.61
C ASP A 305 -3.35 -35.77 32.10
N MET A 306 -4.17 -35.09 32.92
CA MET A 306 -4.07 -35.08 34.38
C MET A 306 -4.62 -36.35 35.06
N LYS A 307 -4.92 -37.39 34.28
CA LYS A 307 -5.53 -38.66 34.72
C LYS A 307 -6.90 -38.50 35.36
N TYR A 308 -7.65 -37.47 34.96
CA TYR A 308 -9.04 -37.29 35.41
C TYR A 308 -9.94 -38.39 34.82
N PRO A 309 -10.84 -39.02 35.59
CA PRO A 309 -11.63 -40.14 35.08
C PRO A 309 -12.55 -39.75 33.92
N LYS A 310 -12.41 -40.42 32.78
CA LYS A 310 -13.23 -40.20 31.57
C LYS A 310 -14.73 -40.32 31.81
N THR A 311 -15.15 -41.21 32.70
CA THR A 311 -16.55 -41.40 33.09
C THR A 311 -17.17 -40.16 33.72
N LEU A 312 -16.34 -39.24 34.25
CA LEU A 312 -16.78 -37.99 34.87
C LEU A 312 -16.79 -36.81 33.88
N LEU A 313 -16.33 -36.97 32.64
CA LEU A 313 -16.29 -35.88 31.66
C LEU A 313 -17.69 -35.36 31.30
N ASN A 314 -18.68 -36.25 31.20
CA ASN A 314 -20.06 -35.84 30.96
C ASN A 314 -20.56 -34.89 32.05
N GLU A 315 -20.30 -35.21 33.31
CA GLU A 315 -20.69 -34.37 34.46
C GLU A 315 -19.86 -33.08 34.53
N ALA A 316 -18.57 -33.16 34.20
CA ALA A 316 -17.68 -32.01 34.18
C ALA A 316 -18.10 -30.97 33.11
N LEU A 317 -18.40 -31.42 31.89
CA LEU A 317 -18.82 -30.59 30.77
C LEU A 317 -20.20 -29.96 30.95
N MET A 318 -21.00 -30.39 31.92
CA MET A 318 -22.22 -29.65 32.29
C MET A 318 -21.93 -28.23 32.79
N ALA A 319 -20.68 -27.96 33.21
CA ALA A 319 -20.21 -26.62 33.54
C ALA A 319 -19.64 -25.82 32.35
N SER A 320 -19.66 -26.38 31.12
CA SER A 320 -19.25 -25.65 29.92
C SER A 320 -20.30 -24.58 29.55
N PRO A 321 -19.91 -23.30 29.40
CA PRO A 321 -20.79 -22.28 28.85
C PRO A 321 -21.23 -22.60 27.42
N VAL A 322 -20.34 -23.18 26.62
CA VAL A 322 -20.61 -23.56 25.21
C VAL A 322 -21.70 -24.61 25.16
N ALA A 323 -21.66 -25.62 26.03
CA ALA A 323 -22.71 -26.65 26.09
C ALA A 323 -24.09 -26.06 26.40
N GLN A 324 -24.16 -24.89 27.04
CA GLN A 324 -25.38 -24.24 27.49
C GLN A 324 -25.84 -23.08 26.58
N GLU A 325 -25.22 -22.88 25.42
CA GLU A 325 -25.68 -21.89 24.44
C GLU A 325 -27.14 -22.14 24.01
N PRO A 326 -27.94 -21.09 23.74
CA PRO A 326 -29.38 -21.24 23.44
C PRO A 326 -29.69 -22.18 22.26
N SER A 327 -28.88 -22.19 21.20
CA SER A 327 -29.08 -23.06 20.03
C SER A 327 -28.67 -24.52 20.24
N ARG A 328 -28.02 -24.86 21.36
CA ARG A 328 -27.44 -26.19 21.59
C ARG A 328 -28.30 -27.03 22.52
N LYS A 329 -28.28 -28.34 22.25
CA LYS A 329 -28.78 -29.37 23.17
C LYS A 329 -27.59 -29.86 24.00
N PRO A 330 -27.52 -29.54 25.30
CA PRO A 330 -26.33 -29.80 26.10
C PRO A 330 -25.90 -31.27 26.06
N GLU A 331 -26.85 -32.19 26.21
CA GLU A 331 -26.57 -33.62 26.25
C GLU A 331 -25.95 -34.09 24.93
N LYS A 332 -26.52 -33.71 23.79
CA LYS A 332 -25.99 -34.08 22.47
C LYS A 332 -24.62 -33.46 22.19
N TYR A 333 -24.41 -32.24 22.64
CA TYR A 333 -23.13 -31.56 22.47
C TYR A 333 -22.05 -32.22 23.33
N ILE A 334 -22.36 -32.47 24.60
CA ILE A 334 -21.45 -33.12 25.55
C ILE A 334 -21.14 -34.53 25.07
N ASP A 335 -22.16 -35.30 24.65
CA ASP A 335 -21.98 -36.62 24.05
C ASP A 335 -21.04 -36.52 22.84
N ALA A 336 -21.22 -35.56 21.92
CA ALA A 336 -20.33 -35.41 20.77
C ALA A 336 -18.88 -35.05 21.15
N ILE A 337 -18.68 -34.25 22.19
CA ILE A 337 -17.35 -33.92 22.72
C ILE A 337 -16.72 -35.15 23.38
N VAL A 338 -17.45 -35.85 24.26
CA VAL A 338 -16.97 -37.06 24.95
C VAL A 338 -16.76 -38.21 23.96
N GLU A 339 -17.60 -38.33 22.93
CA GLU A 339 -17.44 -39.28 21.83
C GLU A 339 -16.14 -39.01 21.06
N SER A 340 -15.77 -37.73 20.88
CA SER A 340 -14.47 -37.38 20.29
C SER A 340 -13.27 -37.82 21.13
N PHE A 341 -13.49 -38.18 22.40
CA PHE A 341 -12.53 -38.86 23.28
C PHE A 341 -12.81 -40.35 23.46
N ARG A 342 -13.93 -40.90 22.97
CA ARG A 342 -14.19 -42.36 22.99
C ARG A 342 -13.05 -43.11 22.31
N ASP A 343 -12.50 -42.48 21.27
CA ASP A 343 -11.36 -42.93 20.50
C ASP A 343 -9.98 -42.80 21.17
N LEU A 344 -9.84 -42.25 22.39
CA LEU A 344 -8.52 -42.11 23.02
C LEU A 344 -8.20 -43.19 24.07
N ASP A 345 -9.22 -43.81 24.69
CA ASP A 345 -9.00 -44.96 25.60
C ASP A 345 -9.31 -46.32 24.96
N GLU A 346 -10.05 -46.38 23.85
CA GLU A 346 -10.28 -47.62 23.09
C GLU A 346 -9.35 -47.78 21.85
N LYS A 347 -8.64 -46.74 21.38
CA LYS A 347 -7.58 -46.90 20.37
C LYS A 347 -6.25 -47.42 20.92
N VAL A 348 -6.27 -48.12 22.05
CA VAL A 348 -5.11 -48.92 22.53
C VAL A 348 -5.14 -50.36 21.99
N ARG A 349 -6.12 -50.74 21.14
CA ARG A 349 -6.05 -51.96 20.32
C ARG A 349 -6.76 -51.80 18.97
N LEU A 350 -6.29 -50.93 18.08
CA LEU A 350 -6.65 -51.08 16.66
C LEU A 350 -6.02 -52.38 16.18
N GLN A 351 -6.86 -53.39 15.89
CA GLN A 351 -6.38 -54.68 15.43
C GLN A 351 -5.60 -54.47 14.11
N PRO A 352 -4.60 -55.33 13.79
CA PRO A 352 -3.88 -55.25 12.52
C PRO A 352 -4.77 -55.13 11.27
N GLU A 353 -6.02 -55.57 11.36
CA GLU A 353 -7.04 -55.52 10.32
C GLU A 353 -7.58 -54.10 10.03
N GLU A 354 -7.69 -53.24 11.04
CA GLU A 354 -8.18 -51.85 10.84
C GLU A 354 -7.10 -50.95 10.26
N ALA A 355 -5.86 -51.12 10.73
CA ALA A 355 -4.70 -50.46 10.12
C ALA A 355 -4.52 -50.88 8.65
N GLN A 356 -4.78 -52.15 8.33
CA GLN A 356 -4.78 -52.64 6.96
C GLN A 356 -5.87 -51.98 6.11
N LYS A 357 -7.11 -51.94 6.60
CA LYS A 357 -8.22 -51.24 5.90
C LYS A 357 -7.93 -49.76 5.68
N GLY A 358 -7.37 -49.09 6.70
CA GLY A 358 -6.97 -47.69 6.62
C GLY A 358 -5.88 -47.47 5.56
N TYR A 359 -4.87 -48.36 5.53
CA TYR A 359 -3.83 -48.33 4.52
C TYR A 359 -4.39 -48.50 3.10
N ASP A 360 -5.23 -49.50 2.87
CA ASP A 360 -5.81 -49.78 1.55
C ASP A 360 -6.69 -48.62 1.07
N SER A 361 -7.48 -48.01 1.96
CA SER A 361 -8.33 -46.85 1.66
C SER A 361 -7.52 -45.59 1.34
N LEU A 362 -6.48 -45.29 2.13
CA LEU A 362 -5.60 -44.13 1.89
C LEU A 362 -4.82 -44.30 0.59
N ARG A 363 -4.34 -45.52 0.29
CA ARG A 363 -3.68 -45.82 -0.98
C ARG A 363 -4.60 -45.54 -2.17
N LEU A 364 -5.83 -46.06 -2.15
CA LEU A 364 -6.81 -45.81 -3.21
C LEU A 364 -7.07 -44.31 -3.40
N THR A 365 -7.20 -43.56 -2.30
CA THR A 365 -7.42 -42.10 -2.33
C THR A 365 -6.25 -41.36 -3.00
N ILE A 366 -5.02 -41.75 -2.68
CA ILE A 366 -3.81 -41.17 -3.29
C ILE A 366 -3.75 -41.53 -4.78
N ASP A 367 -3.97 -42.80 -5.14
CA ASP A 367 -3.98 -43.26 -6.54
C ASP A 367 -5.03 -42.52 -7.39
N GLU A 368 -6.24 -42.34 -6.86
CA GLU A 368 -7.29 -41.55 -7.52
C GLU A 368 -6.90 -40.08 -7.68
N SER A 369 -6.25 -39.48 -6.67
CA SER A 369 -5.77 -38.10 -6.71
C SER A 369 -4.69 -37.90 -7.77
N LEU A 370 -3.74 -38.85 -7.88
CA LEU A 370 -2.69 -38.84 -8.90
C LEU A 370 -3.26 -39.00 -10.31
N LYS A 371 -4.21 -39.92 -10.50
CA LYS A 371 -4.91 -40.12 -11.79
C LYS A 371 -5.67 -38.87 -12.23
N LYS A 372 -6.35 -38.18 -11.30
CA LYS A 372 -7.01 -36.88 -11.59
C LYS A 372 -6.02 -35.81 -12.05
N LYS A 373 -4.76 -35.89 -11.61
CA LYS A 373 -3.66 -35.00 -12.04
C LYS A 373 -2.94 -35.49 -13.31
N GLY A 374 -3.45 -36.53 -13.97
CA GLY A 374 -2.86 -37.08 -15.20
C GLY A 374 -1.67 -38.02 -14.97
N ILE A 375 -1.39 -38.41 -13.72
CA ILE A 375 -0.25 -39.27 -13.35
C ILE A 375 -0.76 -40.70 -13.12
N THR A 376 -0.55 -41.59 -14.09
CA THR A 376 -1.13 -42.94 -14.09
C THR A 376 -0.32 -43.98 -13.30
N GLU A 377 1.00 -43.81 -13.21
CA GLU A 377 1.95 -44.72 -12.51
C GLU A 377 2.66 -44.01 -11.33
N GLY A 378 2.07 -42.91 -10.85
CA GLY A 378 2.73 -42.02 -9.88
C GLY A 378 3.11 -42.72 -8.58
N PHE A 379 2.26 -43.61 -8.09
CA PHE A 379 2.50 -44.37 -6.86
C PHE A 379 3.65 -45.36 -7.02
N GLU A 380 3.67 -46.12 -8.12
CA GLU A 380 4.67 -47.14 -8.43
C GLU A 380 6.06 -46.54 -8.68
N ASN A 381 6.11 -45.32 -9.21
CA ASN A 381 7.34 -44.57 -9.45
C ASN A 381 8.03 -44.06 -8.17
N ASN A 382 7.30 -43.94 -7.05
CA ASN A 382 7.89 -43.55 -5.77
C ASN A 382 7.14 -44.17 -4.57
N GLU A 383 7.11 -45.50 -4.53
CA GLU A 383 6.34 -46.24 -3.51
C GLU A 383 6.77 -45.91 -2.08
N ASP A 384 8.08 -45.69 -1.85
CA ASP A 384 8.63 -45.35 -0.54
C ASP A 384 8.03 -44.03 -0.02
N TYR A 385 7.89 -43.02 -0.87
CA TYR A 385 7.31 -41.73 -0.51
C TYR A 385 5.83 -41.83 -0.15
N TYR A 386 5.03 -42.51 -0.97
CA TYR A 386 3.60 -42.64 -0.70
C TYR A 386 3.31 -43.59 0.46
N ASP A 387 4.08 -44.67 0.62
CA ASP A 387 4.02 -45.51 1.82
C ASP A 387 4.36 -44.71 3.08
N CYS A 388 5.33 -43.79 3.00
CA CYS A 388 5.69 -42.90 4.10
C CYS A 388 4.54 -41.93 4.44
N ILE A 389 3.84 -41.38 3.44
CA ILE A 389 2.65 -40.54 3.67
C ILE A 389 1.57 -41.34 4.40
N ILE A 390 1.25 -42.54 3.92
CA ILE A 390 0.21 -43.38 4.51
C ILE A 390 0.60 -43.79 5.93
N ALA A 391 1.84 -44.24 6.14
CA ALA A 391 2.36 -44.59 7.46
C ALA A 391 2.27 -43.40 8.43
N LYS A 392 2.63 -42.20 7.98
CA LYS A 392 2.50 -40.96 8.75
C LYS A 392 1.05 -40.66 9.13
N LEU A 393 0.09 -40.80 8.20
CA LEU A 393 -1.33 -40.59 8.47
C LEU A 393 -1.87 -41.61 9.48
N LEU A 394 -1.51 -42.89 9.34
CA LEU A 394 -1.92 -43.93 10.29
C LEU A 394 -1.33 -43.67 11.69
N LEU A 395 -0.06 -43.27 11.79
CA LEU A 395 0.57 -42.90 13.05
C LEU A 395 -0.13 -41.68 13.68
N LYS A 396 -0.47 -40.64 12.89
CA LYS A 396 -1.25 -39.48 13.36
C LYS A 396 -2.67 -39.84 13.79
N GLN A 397 -3.28 -40.87 13.19
CA GLN A 397 -4.58 -41.42 13.59
C GLN A 397 -4.53 -42.24 14.89
N GLY A 398 -3.34 -42.48 15.44
CA GLY A 398 -3.10 -43.16 16.71
C GLY A 398 -2.69 -44.63 16.59
N HIS A 399 -2.44 -45.15 15.38
CA HIS A 399 -1.95 -46.53 15.23
C HIS A 399 -0.54 -46.69 15.81
N ARG A 400 -0.27 -47.82 16.47
CA ARG A 400 1.09 -48.12 16.97
C ARG A 400 2.05 -48.41 15.83
N ARG A 401 3.32 -48.05 16.04
CA ARG A 401 4.42 -48.26 15.09
C ARG A 401 4.52 -49.71 14.58
N ASP A 402 4.48 -50.68 15.49
CA ASP A 402 4.60 -52.11 15.15
C ASP A 402 3.40 -52.62 14.34
N ILE A 403 2.21 -52.02 14.52
CA ILE A 403 1.02 -52.37 13.75
C ILE A 403 1.16 -51.85 12.32
N VAL A 404 1.61 -50.61 12.14
CA VAL A 404 1.88 -50.04 10.80
C VAL A 404 3.01 -50.80 10.10
N GLU A 405 4.02 -51.27 10.83
CA GLU A 405 5.08 -52.15 10.32
C GLU A 405 4.51 -53.48 9.81
N ASN A 406 3.63 -54.12 10.59
CA ASN A 406 2.96 -55.34 10.15
C ASN A 406 2.10 -55.14 8.89
N VAL A 407 1.48 -53.97 8.69
CA VAL A 407 0.72 -53.67 7.46
C VAL A 407 1.64 -53.62 6.24
N LEU A 408 2.79 -52.97 6.34
CA LEU A 408 3.79 -52.94 5.25
C LEU A 408 4.44 -54.31 5.03
N GLU A 409 4.74 -55.07 6.10
CA GLU A 409 5.27 -56.44 5.99
C GLU A 409 4.27 -57.41 5.35
N ARG A 410 2.97 -57.28 5.62
CA ARG A 410 1.92 -58.07 4.94
C ARG A 410 1.86 -57.81 3.44
N LYS A 411 2.09 -56.56 3.02
CA LYS A 411 2.06 -56.16 1.61
C LYS A 411 3.32 -56.61 0.85
N TYR A 412 4.48 -56.41 1.46
CA TYR A 412 5.78 -56.51 0.77
C TYR A 412 6.62 -57.72 1.18
N GLY A 413 6.15 -58.52 2.13
CA GLY A 413 6.88 -59.68 2.64
C GLY A 413 7.96 -59.33 3.68
N PRO A 414 8.40 -60.33 4.47
CA PRO A 414 9.42 -60.15 5.51
C PRO A 414 10.81 -59.78 4.96
N GLU A 415 11.09 -60.07 3.69
CA GLU A 415 12.36 -59.74 3.01
C GLU A 415 12.56 -58.23 2.82
N LYS A 416 11.48 -57.43 2.86
CA LYS A 416 11.52 -55.96 2.78
C LYS A 416 11.49 -55.27 4.14
N LYS A 417 11.68 -56.01 5.24
CA LYS A 417 11.61 -55.50 6.62
C LYS A 417 12.47 -54.25 6.87
N VAL A 418 13.74 -54.25 6.43
CA VAL A 418 14.65 -53.11 6.62
C VAL A 418 14.15 -51.85 5.90
N ARG A 419 13.61 -52.00 4.67
CA ARG A 419 12.98 -50.91 3.92
C ARG A 419 11.75 -50.38 4.66
N ASN A 420 10.85 -51.27 5.08
CA ASN A 420 9.62 -50.91 5.79
C ASN A 420 9.93 -50.17 7.12
N GLN A 421 10.94 -50.62 7.85
CA GLN A 421 11.44 -49.93 9.05
C GLN A 421 11.99 -48.54 8.74
N GLY A 422 12.70 -48.39 7.61
CA GLY A 422 13.19 -47.11 7.12
C GLY A 422 12.06 -46.14 6.76
N VAL A 423 11.01 -46.60 6.08
CA VAL A 423 9.80 -45.82 5.75
C VAL A 423 9.11 -45.33 7.02
N ILE A 424 8.95 -46.21 8.01
CA ILE A 424 8.29 -45.86 9.27
C ILE A 424 9.14 -44.88 10.10
N LEU A 425 10.46 -45.09 10.14
CA LEU A 425 11.37 -44.16 10.81
C LEU A 425 11.29 -42.76 10.17
N SER A 426 11.28 -42.70 8.85
CA SER A 426 11.11 -41.47 8.05
C SER A 426 9.80 -40.76 8.41
N ALA A 427 8.69 -41.50 8.47
CA ALA A 427 7.39 -40.97 8.88
C ALA A 427 7.41 -40.41 10.31
N VAL A 428 8.04 -41.11 11.26
CA VAL A 428 8.19 -40.66 12.65
C VAL A 428 9.03 -39.40 12.76
N LEU A 429 10.16 -39.33 12.04
CA LEU A 429 11.02 -38.14 12.03
C LEU A 429 10.30 -36.94 11.39
N SER A 430 9.57 -37.15 10.29
CA SER A 430 8.74 -36.13 9.67
C SER A 430 7.66 -35.59 10.63
N ILE A 431 6.96 -36.47 11.36
CA ILE A 431 5.99 -36.06 12.40
C ILE A 431 6.68 -35.26 13.51
N LYS A 432 7.86 -35.69 13.95
CA LYS A 432 8.63 -34.99 14.99
C LYS A 432 8.97 -33.57 14.56
N GLN A 433 9.34 -33.34 13.30
CA GLN A 433 9.59 -31.99 12.79
C GLN A 433 8.33 -31.13 12.69
N GLU A 434 7.20 -31.69 12.27
CA GLU A 434 5.93 -30.95 12.29
C GLU A 434 5.55 -30.53 13.71
N GLN A 435 5.75 -31.41 14.68
CA GLN A 435 5.52 -31.12 16.10
C GLN A 435 6.50 -30.05 16.61
N ALA A 436 7.77 -30.10 16.21
CA ALA A 436 8.77 -29.09 16.56
C ALA A 436 8.37 -27.71 16.03
N ILE A 437 7.94 -27.62 14.77
CA ILE A 437 7.41 -26.38 14.17
C ILE A 437 6.19 -25.90 14.96
N MET A 438 5.20 -26.78 15.21
CA MET A 438 3.96 -26.40 15.90
C MET A 438 4.18 -25.96 17.35
N ALA A 439 5.16 -26.55 18.04
CA ALA A 439 5.53 -26.23 19.41
C ALA A 439 6.53 -25.07 19.52
N PHE A 440 7.04 -24.56 18.39
CA PHE A 440 7.98 -23.46 18.39
C PHE A 440 7.28 -22.17 18.83
N ASN A 441 7.77 -21.61 19.94
CA ASN A 441 7.40 -20.30 20.44
C ASN A 441 8.30 -19.28 19.78
N ILE A 442 7.71 -18.37 19.02
CA ILE A 442 8.43 -17.29 18.35
C ILE A 442 9.00 -16.37 19.44
N PRO A 443 10.33 -16.21 19.55
CA PRO A 443 10.95 -15.31 20.52
C PRO A 443 10.44 -13.88 20.36
N GLU A 444 10.30 -13.16 21.48
CA GLU A 444 9.95 -11.74 21.47
C GLU A 444 11.04 -10.95 20.72
N GLY A 445 10.64 -10.19 19.69
CA GLY A 445 11.57 -9.50 18.78
C GLY A 445 11.94 -10.26 17.50
N LEU A 446 11.65 -11.57 17.40
CA LEU A 446 11.89 -12.38 16.20
C LEU A 446 10.62 -12.52 15.34
N GLN A 447 10.01 -11.39 14.94
CA GLN A 447 8.93 -11.40 13.94
C GLN A 447 9.51 -11.10 12.56
N THR A 448 8.90 -11.63 11.50
CA THR A 448 9.46 -11.58 10.13
C THR A 448 9.82 -10.18 9.65
N ARG A 449 9.12 -9.13 10.11
CA ARG A 449 9.48 -7.74 9.81
C ARG A 449 10.68 -7.20 10.59
N ALA A 450 10.90 -7.67 11.81
CA ALA A 450 11.94 -7.15 12.71
C ALA A 450 13.32 -7.70 12.37
N PHE A 451 13.43 -8.99 12.04
CA PHE A 451 14.73 -9.58 11.67
C PHE A 451 15.13 -9.32 10.21
N MET A 452 14.17 -8.98 9.32
CA MET A 452 14.48 -8.56 7.94
C MET A 452 15.28 -7.26 7.86
N ALA A 453 15.33 -6.48 8.95
CA ALA A 453 16.15 -5.27 9.03
C ALA A 453 17.63 -5.55 9.32
N LYS A 454 18.00 -6.81 9.60
CA LYS A 454 19.34 -7.25 9.98
C LYS A 454 19.93 -8.18 8.93
N SER A 455 21.26 -8.22 8.85
CA SER A 455 21.98 -9.25 8.09
C SER A 455 21.88 -10.59 8.83
N PHE A 456 22.07 -11.71 8.11
CA PHE A 456 22.00 -13.01 8.77
C PHE A 456 23.11 -13.20 9.81
N LYS A 457 24.31 -12.67 9.56
CA LYS A 457 25.42 -12.67 10.54
C LYS A 457 25.06 -11.95 11.84
N GLU A 458 24.35 -10.84 11.77
CA GLU A 458 23.89 -10.11 12.97
C GLU A 458 22.90 -10.96 13.79
N LEU A 459 22.04 -11.73 13.12
CA LEU A 459 21.15 -12.69 13.78
C LEU A 459 21.93 -13.84 14.43
N GLU A 460 22.97 -14.35 13.77
CA GLU A 460 23.84 -15.39 14.35
C GLU A 460 24.56 -14.89 15.61
N GLU A 461 25.02 -13.63 15.63
CA GLU A 461 25.63 -13.00 16.81
C GLU A 461 24.65 -12.86 17.98
N GLU A 462 23.36 -12.71 17.69
CA GLU A 462 22.26 -12.70 18.67
C GLU A 462 21.81 -14.11 19.10
N GLY A 463 22.48 -15.16 18.58
CA GLY A 463 22.17 -16.55 18.90
C GLY A 463 20.96 -17.12 18.17
N ILE A 464 20.50 -16.45 17.11
CA ILE A 464 19.37 -16.89 16.29
C ILE A 464 19.91 -17.75 15.12
N SER A 465 19.43 -18.99 15.02
CA SER A 465 19.86 -19.92 13.96
C SER A 465 18.97 -19.90 12.72
N ILE A 466 19.45 -20.45 11.59
CA ILE A 466 18.66 -20.60 10.34
C ILE A 466 17.38 -21.38 10.62
N ARG A 467 17.44 -22.41 11.48
CA ARG A 467 16.28 -23.19 11.89
C ARG A 467 15.24 -22.33 12.60
N ASP A 468 15.66 -21.44 13.50
CA ASP A 468 14.74 -20.60 14.27
C ASP A 468 14.02 -19.63 13.33
N VAL A 469 14.74 -19.04 12.37
CA VAL A 469 14.15 -18.21 11.31
C VAL A 469 13.18 -19.01 10.43
N TYR A 470 13.53 -20.27 10.09
CA TYR A 470 12.67 -21.15 9.28
C TYR A 470 11.38 -21.48 10.03
N TYR A 471 11.46 -21.86 11.31
CA TYR A 471 10.28 -22.14 12.12
C TYR A 471 9.41 -20.91 12.34
N THR A 472 10.01 -19.73 12.57
CA THR A 472 9.27 -18.46 12.64
C THR A 472 8.52 -18.20 11.33
N TYR A 473 9.20 -18.28 10.18
CA TYR A 473 8.59 -18.04 8.87
C TYR A 473 7.39 -18.97 8.62
N ILE A 474 7.55 -20.27 8.85
CA ILE A 474 6.46 -21.24 8.69
C ILE A 474 5.32 -20.97 9.68
N ARG A 475 5.61 -20.63 10.93
CA ARG A 475 4.60 -20.36 11.97
C ARG A 475 3.76 -19.13 11.66
N GLU A 476 4.38 -18.05 11.20
CA GLU A 476 3.64 -16.86 10.79
C GLU A 476 2.78 -17.14 9.54
N ARG A 477 3.31 -17.90 8.56
CA ARG A 477 2.51 -18.33 7.40
C ARG A 477 1.31 -19.19 7.80
N MET A 478 1.46 -20.05 8.81
CA MET A 478 0.36 -20.84 9.37
C MET A 478 -0.69 -19.97 10.09
N GLN A 479 -0.30 -18.85 10.71
CA GLN A 479 -1.26 -17.90 11.30
C GLN A 479 -2.11 -17.23 10.21
N LEU A 480 -1.49 -16.87 9.08
CA LEU A 480 -2.18 -16.25 7.94
C LEU A 480 -3.02 -17.26 7.14
N ASN A 481 -2.53 -18.48 6.98
CA ASN A 481 -3.21 -19.56 6.28
C ASN A 481 -3.10 -20.88 7.06
N PRO A 482 -4.07 -21.18 7.94
CA PRO A 482 -4.05 -22.38 8.76
C PRO A 482 -3.97 -23.70 7.98
N SER A 483 -4.40 -23.74 6.71
CA SER A 483 -4.33 -24.94 5.86
C SER A 483 -2.89 -25.41 5.58
N ILE A 484 -1.91 -24.51 5.67
CA ILE A 484 -0.49 -24.85 5.55
C ILE A 484 -0.07 -25.85 6.65
N GLY A 485 -0.62 -25.69 7.85
CA GLY A 485 -0.35 -26.57 8.98
C GLY A 485 -0.83 -28.02 8.78
N GLU A 486 -1.74 -28.25 7.83
CA GLU A 486 -2.25 -29.58 7.51
C GLU A 486 -1.34 -30.33 6.52
N ASN A 487 -0.49 -29.63 5.76
CA ASN A 487 0.34 -30.22 4.71
C ASN A 487 1.77 -29.62 4.62
N LEU A 488 2.49 -29.66 5.74
CA LEU A 488 3.88 -29.19 5.83
C LEU A 488 4.88 -30.02 5.02
N ILE A 489 4.46 -31.14 4.41
CA ILE A 489 5.32 -31.93 3.51
C ILE A 489 5.23 -31.47 2.05
N SER A 490 4.44 -30.44 1.73
CA SER A 490 4.33 -29.94 0.36
C SER A 490 5.65 -29.32 -0.11
N GLU A 491 6.05 -29.58 -1.35
CA GLU A 491 7.27 -29.04 -1.97
C GLU A 491 7.29 -27.51 -1.97
N SER A 492 6.12 -26.88 -2.12
CA SER A 492 5.98 -25.43 -2.11
C SER A 492 6.43 -24.79 -0.80
N ILE A 493 6.32 -25.49 0.33
CA ILE A 493 6.64 -24.92 1.65
C ILE A 493 8.12 -24.61 1.77
N ASP A 494 8.97 -25.59 1.47
CA ASP A 494 10.42 -25.41 1.53
C ASP A 494 10.94 -24.51 0.41
N ARG A 495 10.30 -24.55 -0.77
CA ARG A 495 10.63 -23.63 -1.88
C ARG A 495 10.35 -22.18 -1.48
N ASP A 496 9.15 -21.90 -0.98
CA ASP A 496 8.75 -20.56 -0.54
C ASP A 496 9.66 -20.06 0.60
N ALA A 497 10.03 -20.95 1.52
CA ALA A 497 10.98 -20.62 2.59
C ALA A 497 12.36 -20.30 2.01
N ALA A 498 12.93 -21.15 1.18
CA ALA A 498 14.24 -20.89 0.56
C ALA A 498 14.25 -19.60 -0.27
N GLU A 499 13.16 -19.30 -1.00
CA GLU A 499 12.99 -18.05 -1.76
C GLU A 499 12.97 -16.84 -0.82
N PHE A 500 12.28 -16.95 0.31
CA PHE A 500 12.28 -15.92 1.34
C PHE A 500 13.69 -15.68 1.90
N PHE A 501 14.41 -16.72 2.32
CA PHE A 501 15.74 -16.60 2.90
C PHE A 501 16.74 -15.95 1.94
N LEU A 502 16.79 -16.40 0.68
CA LEU A 502 17.75 -15.90 -0.31
C LEU A 502 17.41 -14.50 -0.84
N ASN A 503 16.16 -14.07 -0.69
CA ASN A 503 15.76 -12.69 -0.95
C ASN A 503 16.11 -11.78 0.23
N ALA A 504 15.81 -12.21 1.46
CA ALA A 504 15.97 -11.40 2.67
C ALA A 504 17.42 -11.24 3.12
N PHE A 505 18.27 -12.25 2.90
CA PHE A 505 19.64 -12.27 3.44
C PHE A 505 20.68 -12.50 2.34
N ASP A 506 21.35 -11.43 1.92
CA ASP A 506 22.41 -11.50 0.91
C ASP A 506 23.70 -12.18 1.42
N ASP A 507 23.92 -12.17 2.74
CA ASP A 507 25.10 -12.72 3.43
C ASP A 507 24.94 -14.18 3.90
N LEU A 508 23.79 -14.80 3.65
CA LEU A 508 23.48 -16.17 4.07
C LEU A 508 24.25 -17.22 3.25
N ASP A 509 24.91 -18.14 3.93
CA ASP A 509 25.54 -19.30 3.29
C ASP A 509 24.48 -20.29 2.78
N LYS A 510 24.48 -20.51 1.47
CA LYS A 510 23.57 -21.43 0.77
C LYS A 510 23.74 -22.87 1.24
N GLU A 511 24.97 -23.28 1.59
CA GLU A 511 25.22 -24.63 2.09
C GLU A 511 24.67 -24.79 3.52
N ALA A 512 24.86 -23.79 4.37
CA ALA A 512 24.26 -23.75 5.70
C ALA A 512 22.71 -23.77 5.64
N LEU A 513 22.11 -23.01 4.72
CA LEU A 513 20.66 -23.04 4.49
C LEU A 513 20.18 -24.44 4.08
N ALA A 514 20.86 -25.07 3.12
CA ALA A 514 20.52 -26.42 2.67
C ALA A 514 20.61 -27.45 3.81
N ASN A 515 21.65 -27.37 4.64
CA ASN A 515 21.81 -28.25 5.80
C ASN A 515 20.70 -28.03 6.83
N SER A 516 20.37 -26.76 7.12
CA SER A 516 19.28 -26.43 8.06
C SER A 516 17.93 -26.94 7.56
N LEU A 517 17.63 -26.80 6.26
CA LEU A 517 16.40 -27.35 5.67
C LEU A 517 16.38 -28.87 5.73
N ALA A 518 17.51 -29.54 5.48
CA ALA A 518 17.62 -30.99 5.59
C ALA A 518 17.33 -31.50 7.02
N GLU A 519 17.66 -30.72 8.05
CA GLU A 519 17.46 -31.08 9.46
C GLU A 519 16.09 -30.65 10.03
N SER A 520 15.43 -29.68 9.39
CA SER A 520 14.27 -28.99 9.97
C SER A 520 12.97 -29.18 9.18
N SER A 521 13.05 -29.47 7.87
CA SER A 521 11.87 -29.65 7.02
C SER A 521 11.21 -31.01 7.26
N PRO A 522 9.89 -31.08 7.50
CA PRO A 522 9.14 -32.33 7.51
C PRO A 522 9.23 -33.11 6.20
N ARG A 523 9.39 -32.42 5.05
CA ARG A 523 9.50 -33.04 3.72
C ARG A 523 10.86 -33.71 3.53
N ALA A 524 11.94 -33.10 4.02
CA ALA A 524 13.29 -33.65 3.91
C ALA A 524 13.44 -35.04 4.58
N PHE A 525 12.64 -35.32 5.62
CA PHE A 525 12.60 -36.62 6.28
C PHE A 525 11.68 -37.66 5.62
N MET A 526 10.97 -37.34 4.54
CA MET A 526 10.09 -38.30 3.88
C MET A 526 10.91 -39.36 3.14
N ALA A 527 10.49 -40.63 3.22
CA ALA A 527 11.14 -41.70 2.45
C ALA A 527 10.95 -41.46 0.93
N GLY A 528 11.86 -41.97 0.11
CA GLY A 528 11.81 -41.76 -1.34
C GLY A 528 12.20 -40.35 -1.83
N MET A 529 12.63 -39.47 -0.91
CA MET A 529 13.27 -38.20 -1.26
C MET A 529 14.76 -38.40 -1.55
N ASP A 530 15.30 -37.58 -2.46
CA ASP A 530 16.74 -37.55 -2.72
C ASP A 530 17.50 -37.08 -1.46
N LYS A 531 18.66 -37.67 -1.17
CA LYS A 531 19.50 -37.28 -0.04
C LYS A 531 19.99 -35.84 -0.16
N ASP A 532 20.15 -35.35 -1.39
CA ASP A 532 20.56 -33.98 -1.68
C ASP A 532 19.36 -33.07 -2.01
N TYR A 533 18.12 -33.47 -1.67
CA TYR A 533 16.88 -32.71 -1.91
C TYR A 533 17.02 -31.22 -1.54
N ALA A 534 17.44 -30.92 -0.31
CA ALA A 534 17.55 -29.56 0.17
C ALA A 534 18.61 -28.75 -0.58
N LYS A 535 19.72 -29.38 -1.00
CA LYS A 535 20.79 -28.73 -1.75
C LYS A 535 20.33 -28.36 -3.16
N GLU A 536 19.70 -29.31 -3.87
CA GLU A 536 19.17 -29.04 -5.21
C GLU A 536 18.04 -28.01 -5.19
N LEU A 537 17.17 -28.04 -4.18
CA LEU A 537 16.14 -27.01 -3.97
C LEU A 537 16.75 -25.61 -3.82
N VAL A 538 17.69 -25.43 -2.89
CA VAL A 538 18.33 -24.13 -2.64
C VAL A 538 19.06 -23.63 -3.88
N LYS A 539 19.68 -24.53 -4.65
CA LYS A 539 20.33 -24.20 -5.92
C LYS A 539 19.34 -23.74 -6.99
N GLU A 540 18.22 -24.45 -7.18
CA GLU A 540 17.14 -24.05 -8.11
C GLU A 540 16.62 -22.66 -7.75
N VAL A 541 16.32 -22.45 -6.47
CA VAL A 541 15.79 -21.20 -5.94
C VAL A 541 16.78 -20.05 -6.10
N ALA A 542 18.07 -20.28 -5.82
CA ALA A 542 19.09 -19.24 -5.94
C ALA A 542 19.20 -18.68 -7.36
N VAL A 543 19.06 -19.54 -8.39
CA VAL A 543 19.02 -19.09 -9.79
C VAL A 543 17.79 -18.23 -10.03
N ARG A 544 16.61 -18.67 -9.59
CA ARG A 544 15.36 -17.91 -9.76
C ARG A 544 15.39 -16.55 -9.05
N VAL A 545 15.91 -16.50 -7.83
CA VAL A 545 16.06 -15.25 -7.06
C VAL A 545 17.02 -14.29 -7.74
N GLN A 546 18.12 -14.80 -8.33
CA GLN A 546 19.05 -13.97 -9.08
C GLN A 546 18.39 -13.37 -10.34
N ASP A 547 17.60 -14.16 -11.07
CA ASP A 547 16.82 -13.67 -12.22
C ASP A 547 15.79 -12.61 -11.80
N TYR A 548 15.13 -12.80 -10.65
CA TYR A 548 14.18 -11.84 -10.09
C TYR A 548 14.87 -10.53 -9.68
N LYS A 549 15.97 -10.60 -8.91
CA LYS A 549 16.76 -9.42 -8.49
C LYS A 549 17.32 -8.65 -9.69
N ALA A 550 17.70 -9.34 -10.77
CA ALA A 550 18.12 -8.69 -12.02
C ALA A 550 16.98 -7.89 -12.64
N ARG A 551 15.77 -8.47 -12.74
CA ARG A 551 14.58 -7.78 -13.27
C ARG A 551 14.12 -6.60 -12.40
N ASP A 552 14.13 -6.75 -11.08
CA ASP A 552 13.78 -5.66 -10.15
C ASP A 552 14.76 -4.50 -10.27
N LYS A 553 16.05 -4.80 -10.46
CA LYS A 553 17.06 -3.79 -10.74
C LYS A 553 16.82 -3.11 -12.10
N ASP A 554 16.56 -3.88 -13.15
CA ASP A 554 16.26 -3.32 -14.48
C ASP A 554 15.00 -2.42 -14.42
N PHE A 555 14.00 -2.79 -13.62
CA PHE A 555 12.80 -1.98 -13.39
C PHE A 555 13.07 -0.74 -12.54
N ALA A 556 13.90 -0.82 -11.51
CA ALA A 556 14.33 0.34 -10.73
C ALA A 556 15.15 1.33 -11.57
N ASP A 557 16.05 0.82 -12.42
CA ASP A 557 16.82 1.61 -13.38
C ASP A 557 15.90 2.28 -14.41
N LEU A 558 14.83 1.60 -14.84
CA LEU A 558 13.79 2.15 -15.70
C LEU A 558 12.98 3.27 -15.01
N ILE A 559 12.60 3.10 -13.74
CA ILE A 559 11.93 4.15 -12.95
C ILE A 559 12.86 5.35 -12.78
N ASN A 560 14.14 5.11 -12.49
CA ASN A 560 15.14 6.16 -12.39
C ASN A 560 15.32 6.91 -13.71
N GLU A 561 15.34 6.20 -14.84
CA GLU A 561 15.39 6.81 -16.17
C GLU A 561 14.11 7.61 -16.46
N TYR A 562 12.93 7.08 -16.12
CA TYR A 562 11.67 7.82 -16.23
C TYR A 562 11.72 9.11 -15.39
N ASN A 563 12.16 9.03 -14.13
CA ASN A 563 12.27 10.16 -13.21
C ASN A 563 13.35 11.17 -13.65
N LEU A 564 14.43 10.71 -14.27
CA LEU A 564 15.43 11.56 -14.89
C LEU A 564 14.84 12.32 -16.08
N GLN A 565 14.12 11.63 -16.98
CA GLN A 565 13.45 12.27 -18.10
C GLN A 565 12.37 13.25 -17.62
N HIS A 566 11.69 12.93 -16.52
CA HIS A 566 10.77 13.83 -15.83
C HIS A 566 11.48 15.09 -15.31
N GLY A 567 12.58 14.94 -14.56
CA GLY A 567 13.37 16.07 -14.05
C GLY A 567 13.86 16.99 -15.17
N LEU A 568 14.36 16.41 -16.26
CA LEU A 568 14.79 17.16 -17.46
C LEU A 568 13.64 17.86 -18.19
N ALA A 569 12.44 17.26 -18.18
CA ALA A 569 11.25 17.88 -18.79
C ALA A 569 10.69 19.03 -17.94
N MET A 570 10.95 19.03 -16.63
CA MET A 570 10.51 20.05 -15.67
C MET A 570 11.52 21.19 -15.47
N GLU A 571 12.78 20.99 -15.85
CA GLU A 571 13.86 21.95 -15.63
C GLU A 571 13.60 23.29 -16.35
N GLY A 572 13.46 24.38 -15.57
CA GLY A 572 13.26 25.74 -16.08
C GLY A 572 11.79 26.19 -16.23
N LEU A 573 10.81 25.39 -15.79
CA LEU A 573 9.39 25.76 -15.76
C LEU A 573 8.97 26.28 -14.37
N SER A 574 8.29 27.42 -14.31
CA SER A 574 7.70 27.97 -13.07
C SER A 574 6.19 27.74 -13.07
N PHE A 575 5.71 26.64 -12.47
CA PHE A 575 4.28 26.43 -12.23
C PHE A 575 4.02 25.75 -10.88
N ASP A 576 3.00 26.24 -10.17
CA ASP A 576 2.58 25.85 -8.80
C ASP A 576 1.71 24.58 -8.73
N ASN A 577 1.89 23.59 -9.61
CA ASN A 577 1.11 22.34 -9.57
C ASN A 577 2.01 21.11 -9.44
N GLU A 578 1.88 20.42 -8.30
CA GLU A 578 2.57 19.16 -7.96
C GLU A 578 2.04 17.91 -8.70
N SER A 579 1.10 18.08 -9.65
CA SER A 579 0.58 16.98 -10.49
C SER A 579 0.93 17.17 -11.95
N MET A 580 1.47 16.12 -12.58
CA MET A 580 1.81 16.06 -14.00
C MET A 580 0.63 16.44 -14.91
N SER A 581 0.91 17.18 -15.98
CA SER A 581 -0.05 17.35 -17.06
C SER A 581 -0.01 16.14 -18.00
N GLU A 582 -1.16 15.76 -18.58
CA GLU A 582 -1.26 14.69 -19.59
C GLU A 582 -0.19 14.81 -20.69
N TYR A 583 0.17 16.04 -21.05
CA TYR A 583 1.19 16.36 -22.02
C TYR A 583 2.59 15.85 -21.63
N GLN A 584 2.99 16.03 -20.38
CA GLN A 584 4.34 15.67 -19.92
C GLN A 584 4.49 14.15 -19.82
N ASP A 585 3.48 13.45 -19.31
CA ASP A 585 3.46 11.99 -19.25
C ASP A 585 3.52 11.38 -20.66
N GLY A 586 2.74 11.91 -21.60
CA GLY A 586 2.78 11.47 -23.00
C GLY A 586 4.11 11.75 -23.69
N TYR A 587 4.75 12.90 -23.40
CA TYR A 587 6.06 13.21 -23.96
C TYR A 587 7.14 12.23 -23.49
N ILE A 588 7.19 11.93 -22.19
CA ILE A 588 8.15 10.97 -21.61
C ILE A 588 7.91 9.56 -22.16
N ALA A 589 6.65 9.11 -22.18
CA ALA A 589 6.27 7.81 -22.70
C ALA A 589 6.67 7.64 -24.17
N THR A 590 6.36 8.63 -25.03
CA THR A 590 6.76 8.64 -26.44
C THR A 590 8.28 8.55 -26.58
N LYS A 591 9.04 9.31 -25.78
CA LYS A 591 10.52 9.32 -25.82
C LYS A 591 11.11 7.97 -25.41
N MET A 592 10.55 7.31 -24.41
CA MET A 592 10.99 5.98 -23.97
C MET A 592 10.68 4.92 -25.02
N LEU A 593 9.45 4.89 -25.55
CA LEU A 593 9.09 3.96 -26.62
C LEU A 593 9.99 4.14 -27.86
N LYS A 594 10.28 5.39 -28.24
CA LYS A 594 11.20 5.72 -29.35
C LYS A 594 12.65 5.26 -29.12
N ARG A 595 13.07 5.13 -27.86
CA ARG A 595 14.39 4.59 -27.47
C ARG A 595 14.42 3.06 -27.42
N GLY A 596 13.30 2.39 -27.67
CA GLY A 596 13.19 0.93 -27.70
C GLY A 596 12.84 0.29 -26.36
N TYR A 597 12.40 1.06 -25.37
CA TYR A 597 11.88 0.49 -24.13
C TYR A 597 10.57 -0.27 -24.41
N PRO A 598 10.37 -1.47 -23.84
CA PRO A 598 9.15 -2.25 -24.06
C PRO A 598 7.90 -1.53 -23.56
N PHE A 599 6.78 -1.69 -24.29
CA PHE A 599 5.50 -1.05 -23.96
C PHE A 599 5.04 -1.34 -22.52
N PHE A 600 5.12 -2.61 -22.10
CA PHE A 600 4.70 -3.04 -20.77
C PHE A 600 5.52 -2.36 -19.65
N ASP A 601 6.81 -2.14 -19.90
CA ASP A 601 7.72 -1.53 -18.94
C ASP A 601 7.43 -0.03 -18.79
N VAL A 602 7.22 0.67 -19.90
CA VAL A 602 6.81 2.09 -19.91
C VAL A 602 5.44 2.27 -19.22
N ARG A 603 4.51 1.33 -19.45
CA ARG A 603 3.19 1.32 -18.79
C ARG A 603 3.30 1.20 -17.28
N ASN A 604 4.12 0.28 -16.79
CA ASN A 604 4.28 0.08 -15.35
C ASN A 604 5.03 1.25 -14.69
N ALA A 605 5.97 1.88 -15.39
CA ALA A 605 6.64 3.09 -14.91
C ALA A 605 5.65 4.27 -14.75
N LEU A 606 4.75 4.47 -15.72
CA LEU A 606 3.67 5.46 -15.62
C LEU A 606 2.72 5.17 -14.44
N LEU A 607 2.26 3.93 -14.30
CA LEU A 607 1.36 3.52 -13.21
C LEU A 607 1.99 3.75 -11.83
N SER A 608 3.28 3.49 -11.69
CA SER A 608 4.00 3.62 -10.42
C SER A 608 4.14 5.08 -9.95
N ASN A 609 4.00 6.06 -10.85
CA ASN A 609 4.14 7.49 -10.56
C ASN A 609 2.81 8.21 -10.29
N ILE A 610 1.66 7.55 -10.45
CA ILE A 610 0.34 8.15 -10.18
C ILE A 610 0.00 7.99 -8.70
N GLN A 611 0.07 9.09 -7.94
CA GLN A 611 -0.31 9.11 -6.52
C GLN A 611 -1.82 9.37 -6.35
N ASN A 612 -2.45 8.68 -5.39
CA ASN A 612 -3.81 8.97 -4.89
C ASN A 612 -5.01 8.82 -5.87
N ALA A 613 -4.87 8.05 -6.96
CA ALA A 613 -6.00 7.67 -7.83
C ALA A 613 -6.49 6.23 -7.53
N SER A 614 -7.79 5.95 -7.73
CA SER A 614 -8.28 4.57 -7.73
C SER A 614 -7.62 3.78 -8.86
N ILE A 615 -7.33 2.49 -8.65
CA ILE A 615 -6.61 1.63 -9.60
C ILE A 615 -7.20 1.70 -11.03
N ASP A 616 -8.53 1.70 -11.13
CA ASP A 616 -9.23 1.75 -12.43
C ASP A 616 -9.00 3.08 -13.17
N LYS A 617 -8.97 4.21 -12.44
CA LYS A 617 -8.75 5.55 -13.02
C LYS A 617 -7.29 5.76 -13.41
N ALA A 618 -6.36 5.25 -12.60
CA ALA A 618 -4.93 5.26 -12.93
C ALA A 618 -4.67 4.45 -14.20
N THR A 619 -5.31 3.29 -14.32
CA THR A 619 -5.20 2.42 -15.50
C THR A 619 -5.76 3.10 -16.76
N GLU A 620 -6.96 3.65 -16.69
CA GLU A 620 -7.59 4.37 -17.81
C GLU A 620 -6.75 5.58 -18.26
N TYR A 621 -6.19 6.33 -17.31
CA TYR A 621 -5.29 7.44 -17.60
C TYR A 621 -4.02 6.99 -18.33
N VAL A 622 -3.33 5.97 -17.81
CA VAL A 622 -2.08 5.47 -18.41
C VAL A 622 -2.32 4.88 -19.79
N ASP A 623 -3.38 4.10 -19.96
CA ASP A 623 -3.71 3.50 -21.25
C ASP A 623 -4.02 4.61 -22.28
N LYS A 624 -4.74 5.69 -21.89
CA LYS A 624 -4.94 6.87 -22.73
C LYS A 624 -3.62 7.53 -23.14
N ILE A 625 -2.68 7.72 -22.20
CA ILE A 625 -1.36 8.31 -22.48
C ILE A 625 -0.55 7.46 -23.48
N LEU A 626 -0.59 6.14 -23.31
CA LEU A 626 0.12 5.21 -24.17
C LEU A 626 -0.49 5.14 -25.58
N ASP A 627 -1.83 5.15 -25.69
CA ASP A 627 -2.51 5.19 -26.98
C ASP A 627 -2.10 6.43 -27.79
N HIS A 628 -2.00 7.60 -27.13
CA HIS A 628 -1.52 8.82 -27.78
C HIS A 628 -0.05 8.67 -28.19
N SER A 629 0.80 8.12 -27.33
CA SER A 629 2.22 7.92 -27.61
C SER A 629 2.47 6.96 -28.79
N GLU A 630 1.71 5.87 -28.89
CA GLU A 630 1.77 4.97 -30.04
C GLU A 630 1.30 5.64 -31.32
N GLU A 631 0.20 6.41 -31.27
CA GLU A 631 -0.31 7.12 -32.44
C GLU A 631 0.65 8.22 -32.92
N VAL A 632 1.38 8.89 -32.02
CA VAL A 632 2.49 9.80 -32.37
C VAL A 632 3.55 9.04 -33.18
N LEU A 633 4.09 7.93 -32.65
CA LEU A 633 5.15 7.15 -33.32
C LEU A 633 4.69 6.62 -34.68
N LYS A 634 3.47 6.10 -34.75
CA LYS A 634 2.88 5.61 -36.00
C LYS A 634 2.72 6.71 -37.06
N ARG A 635 2.40 7.93 -36.66
CA ARG A 635 2.32 9.08 -37.58
C ARG A 635 3.71 9.54 -38.03
N GLU A 636 4.68 9.57 -37.12
CA GLU A 636 6.09 9.82 -37.48
C GLU A 636 6.55 8.82 -38.53
N ASP A 637 6.38 7.51 -38.28
CA ASP A 637 6.78 6.44 -39.18
C ASP A 637 6.11 6.57 -40.55
N LYS A 638 4.80 6.86 -40.60
CA LYS A 638 4.09 7.08 -41.87
C LYS A 638 4.64 8.26 -42.66
N ILE A 639 5.05 9.35 -42.02
CA ILE A 639 5.66 10.50 -42.71
C ILE A 639 7.06 10.13 -43.22
N LEU A 640 7.85 9.44 -42.40
CA LEU A 640 9.21 9.05 -42.75
C LEU A 640 9.21 8.01 -43.87
N GLU A 641 8.33 7.02 -43.82
CA GLU A 641 8.13 6.03 -44.88
C GLU A 641 7.73 6.71 -46.20
N PHE A 642 6.75 7.61 -46.13
CA PHE A 642 6.33 8.38 -47.30
C PHE A 642 7.50 9.19 -47.90
N THR A 643 8.30 9.83 -47.04
CA THR A 643 9.47 10.62 -47.45
C THR A 643 10.57 9.77 -48.10
N ARG A 644 10.68 8.48 -47.75
CA ARG A 644 11.62 7.54 -48.37
C ARG A 644 11.13 7.02 -49.73
N GLN A 645 9.82 6.92 -49.92
CA GLN A 645 9.21 6.27 -51.09
C GLN A 645 8.86 7.25 -52.22
N LYS A 646 8.55 8.51 -51.90
CA LYS A 646 8.20 9.53 -52.89
C LYS A 646 9.30 10.57 -53.06
N ASP A 647 9.43 11.08 -54.28
CA ASP A 647 10.19 12.31 -54.54
C ASP A 647 9.42 13.51 -53.99
N ILE A 648 9.65 13.82 -52.71
CA ILE A 648 8.98 14.91 -52.01
C ILE A 648 9.28 16.28 -52.61
N ASN A 649 10.43 16.48 -53.26
CA ASN A 649 10.76 17.76 -53.89
C ASN A 649 9.87 17.98 -55.12
N SER A 650 9.69 16.94 -55.94
CA SER A 650 8.77 16.98 -57.08
C SER A 650 7.32 17.29 -56.65
N VAL A 651 6.87 16.80 -55.48
CA VAL A 651 5.52 17.10 -54.97
C VAL A 651 5.40 18.56 -54.53
N LEU A 652 6.43 19.09 -53.85
CA LEU A 652 6.44 20.47 -53.38
C LEU A 652 6.54 21.48 -54.53
N GLU A 653 7.32 21.18 -55.57
CA GLU A 653 7.46 22.02 -56.77
C GLU A 653 6.16 22.05 -57.60
N ASN A 654 5.39 20.96 -57.62
CA ASN A 654 4.14 20.83 -58.38
C ASN A 654 2.90 20.90 -57.49
N ALA A 655 2.91 21.78 -56.48
CA ALA A 655 1.88 21.89 -55.44
C ALA A 655 0.43 21.96 -55.97
N ARG A 656 0.19 22.57 -57.14
CA ARG A 656 -1.15 22.73 -57.72
C ARG A 656 -1.75 21.45 -58.30
N GLU A 657 -0.91 20.49 -58.64
CA GLU A 657 -1.31 19.19 -59.18
C GLU A 657 -1.22 18.10 -58.10
N ALA A 658 -0.63 18.42 -56.95
CA ALA A 658 -0.49 17.53 -55.82
C ALA A 658 -1.81 17.40 -55.04
N ASP A 659 -2.09 16.19 -54.59
CA ASP A 659 -3.10 15.95 -53.57
C ASP A 659 -2.66 16.57 -52.23
N ILE A 660 -3.60 17.17 -51.49
CA ILE A 660 -3.29 17.90 -50.25
C ILE A 660 -2.59 17.03 -49.20
N LYS A 661 -2.96 15.75 -49.10
CA LYS A 661 -2.33 14.80 -48.18
C LYS A 661 -0.85 14.60 -48.52
N ASP A 662 -0.57 14.38 -49.80
CA ASP A 662 0.79 14.18 -50.29
C ASP A 662 1.62 15.45 -50.13
N PHE A 663 1.04 16.61 -50.41
CA PHE A 663 1.69 17.91 -50.20
C PHE A 663 2.02 18.14 -48.71
N TYR A 664 1.05 17.92 -47.81
CA TYR A 664 1.22 18.08 -46.37
C TYR A 664 2.33 17.17 -45.82
N LYS A 665 2.30 15.88 -46.17
CA LYS A 665 3.32 14.92 -45.76
C LYS A 665 4.69 15.24 -46.32
N SER A 666 4.78 15.65 -47.59
CA SER A 666 6.03 16.08 -48.23
C SER A 666 6.63 17.28 -47.51
N TYR A 667 5.78 18.24 -47.12
CA TYR A 667 6.21 19.44 -46.41
C TYR A 667 6.75 19.11 -45.01
N LEU A 668 6.02 18.32 -44.22
CA LEU A 668 6.49 17.84 -42.91
C LEU A 668 7.77 17.01 -43.03
N GLY A 669 7.84 16.08 -43.99
CA GLY A 669 9.02 15.27 -44.27
C GLY A 669 10.24 16.12 -44.62
N SER A 670 10.08 17.15 -45.45
CA SER A 670 11.16 18.07 -45.81
C SER A 670 11.72 18.83 -44.60
N MET A 671 10.85 19.25 -43.66
CA MET A 671 11.28 19.91 -42.43
C MET A 671 11.94 18.94 -41.46
N TYR A 672 11.45 17.69 -41.39
CA TYR A 672 12.09 16.64 -40.61
C TYR A 672 13.50 16.37 -41.12
N LEU A 673 13.72 16.20 -42.43
CA LEU A 673 15.07 15.98 -42.99
C LEU A 673 16.05 17.10 -42.65
N LYS A 674 15.57 18.33 -42.45
CA LYS A 674 16.39 19.47 -42.03
C LYS A 674 16.67 19.52 -40.53
N LYS A 675 15.74 19.05 -39.68
CA LYS A 675 15.80 19.22 -38.22
C LYS A 675 16.07 17.95 -37.41
N GLY A 676 15.71 16.79 -37.93
CA GLY A 676 15.80 15.50 -37.25
C GLY A 676 14.68 15.20 -36.25
N PHE A 677 13.70 16.08 -36.05
CA PHE A 677 12.56 15.88 -35.14
C PHE A 677 11.35 16.76 -35.55
N PHE A 678 10.14 16.36 -35.15
CA PHE A 678 8.92 17.16 -35.34
C PHE A 678 8.73 18.17 -34.21
N GLN A 679 8.14 19.32 -34.52
CA GLN A 679 7.81 20.36 -33.53
C GLN A 679 6.57 21.15 -33.96
N SER A 680 5.84 21.76 -33.02
CA SER A 680 4.56 22.44 -33.30
C SER A 680 4.64 23.54 -34.37
N SER A 681 5.79 24.20 -34.52
CA SER A 681 5.95 25.22 -35.56
C SER A 681 5.90 24.64 -36.99
N MET A 682 6.09 23.34 -37.15
CA MET A 682 6.06 22.66 -38.45
C MET A 682 4.64 22.60 -38.99
N ASP A 683 3.65 22.24 -38.17
CA ASP A 683 2.24 22.25 -38.58
C ASP A 683 1.77 23.65 -38.95
N ILE A 684 2.19 24.67 -38.19
CA ILE A 684 1.91 26.08 -38.54
C ILE A 684 2.48 26.43 -39.92
N ARG A 685 3.71 26.00 -40.23
CA ARG A 685 4.35 26.28 -41.53
C ARG A 685 3.71 25.47 -42.65
N ALA A 686 3.36 24.21 -42.40
CA ALA A 686 2.66 23.37 -43.35
C ALA A 686 1.28 23.95 -43.68
N ALA A 687 0.50 24.33 -42.65
CA ALA A 687 -0.78 25.00 -42.82
C ALA A 687 -0.65 26.31 -43.59
N ALA A 688 0.34 27.15 -43.25
CA ALA A 688 0.61 28.40 -43.97
C ALA A 688 0.95 28.14 -45.45
N SER A 689 1.78 27.14 -45.73
CA SER A 689 2.15 26.74 -47.08
C SER A 689 0.93 26.23 -47.86
N CYS A 690 0.10 25.36 -47.27
CA CYS A 690 -1.10 24.86 -47.92
C CYS A 690 -2.09 25.99 -48.26
N LEU A 691 -2.37 26.87 -47.30
CA LEU A 691 -3.22 28.04 -47.49
C LEU A 691 -2.68 28.97 -48.59
N ALA A 692 -1.36 29.16 -48.65
CA ALA A 692 -0.73 30.01 -49.66
C ALA A 692 -0.83 29.41 -51.08
N HIS A 693 -0.85 28.08 -51.20
CA HIS A 693 -1.09 27.35 -52.44
C HIS A 693 -2.58 27.19 -52.80
N GLY A 694 -3.49 27.67 -51.94
CA GLY A 694 -4.92 27.73 -52.22
C GLY A 694 -5.71 26.46 -51.89
N PHE A 695 -5.16 25.56 -51.08
CA PHE A 695 -5.90 24.39 -50.57
C PHE A 695 -7.05 24.79 -49.65
N ASN A 696 -8.09 23.95 -49.58
CA ASN A 696 -9.28 24.19 -48.75
C ASN A 696 -8.95 24.11 -47.25
N GLU A 697 -9.47 25.05 -46.45
CA GLU A 697 -9.17 25.11 -45.01
C GLU A 697 -9.61 23.84 -44.25
N ASP A 698 -10.76 23.26 -44.58
CA ASP A 698 -11.29 22.06 -43.92
C ASP A 698 -10.44 20.83 -44.26
N GLU A 699 -9.97 20.73 -45.50
CA GLU A 699 -9.04 19.67 -45.92
C GLU A 699 -7.69 19.79 -45.20
N ILE A 700 -7.19 21.01 -44.98
CA ILE A 700 -5.95 21.26 -44.23
C ILE A 700 -6.11 20.82 -42.77
N ARG A 701 -7.22 21.21 -42.13
CA ARG A 701 -7.55 20.80 -40.74
C ARG A 701 -7.56 19.28 -40.62
N GLU A 702 -8.15 18.60 -41.59
CA GLU A 702 -8.19 17.14 -41.64
C GLU A 702 -6.79 16.53 -41.80
N GLN A 703 -5.92 17.11 -42.62
CA GLN A 703 -4.54 16.62 -42.75
C GLN A 703 -3.74 16.78 -41.45
N ILE A 704 -3.92 17.90 -40.73
CA ILE A 704 -3.27 18.11 -39.43
C ILE A 704 -3.80 17.07 -38.42
N LYS A 705 -5.12 16.91 -38.32
CA LYS A 705 -5.76 15.95 -37.41
C LYS A 705 -5.30 14.52 -37.63
N THR A 706 -5.15 14.12 -38.89
CA THR A 706 -4.91 12.74 -39.28
C THR A 706 -3.43 12.38 -39.38
N PHE A 707 -2.56 13.31 -39.78
CA PHE A 707 -1.16 13.00 -40.07
C PHE A 707 -0.14 13.71 -39.18
N SER A 708 -0.48 14.80 -38.47
CA SER A 708 0.51 15.44 -37.59
C SER A 708 0.84 14.54 -36.39
N PRO A 709 2.12 14.21 -36.15
CA PRO A 709 2.54 13.58 -34.89
C PRO A 709 2.30 14.51 -33.70
N ILE A 710 2.45 15.83 -33.88
CA ILE A 710 2.27 16.81 -32.80
C ILE A 710 0.79 16.91 -32.39
N ALA A 711 -0.13 16.80 -33.35
CA ALA A 711 -1.57 16.80 -33.03
C ALA A 711 -2.03 15.53 -32.30
N ALA A 712 -1.22 14.46 -32.29
CA ALA A 712 -1.50 13.22 -31.57
C ALA A 712 -0.90 13.19 -30.15
N GLU A 713 -0.10 14.20 -29.76
CA GLU A 713 0.47 14.27 -28.41
C GLU A 713 -0.64 14.30 -27.35
N ALA A 714 -0.41 13.61 -26.24
CA ALA A 714 -1.33 13.64 -25.10
C ALA A 714 -1.55 15.08 -24.61
N GLY A 715 -2.76 15.39 -24.12
CA GLY A 715 -3.11 16.74 -23.68
C GLY A 715 -3.30 17.79 -24.80
N ARG A 716 -3.18 17.41 -26.08
CA ARG A 716 -3.60 18.25 -27.21
C ARG A 716 -5.08 18.01 -27.52
N ASP A 717 -5.82 19.10 -27.69
CA ASP A 717 -7.23 19.08 -28.06
C ASP A 717 -7.45 19.70 -29.44
N GLU A 718 -8.72 19.79 -29.87
CA GLU A 718 -9.09 20.38 -31.16
C GLU A 718 -8.65 21.85 -31.30
N ASN A 719 -8.39 22.55 -30.18
CA ASN A 719 -7.88 23.93 -30.20
C ASN A 719 -6.47 24.03 -30.78
N TYR A 720 -5.67 22.95 -30.77
CA TYR A 720 -4.35 22.93 -31.41
C TYR A 720 -4.44 23.18 -32.92
N ILE A 721 -5.45 22.59 -33.58
CA ILE A 721 -5.64 22.73 -35.02
C ILE A 721 -6.06 24.17 -35.34
N ASP A 722 -6.99 24.74 -34.57
CA ASP A 722 -7.41 26.13 -34.68
C ASP A 722 -6.26 27.12 -34.45
N TYR A 723 -5.41 26.84 -33.46
CA TYR A 723 -4.19 27.59 -33.23
C TYR A 723 -3.26 27.55 -34.46
N CYS A 724 -3.03 26.37 -35.04
CA CYS A 724 -2.19 26.24 -36.23
C CYS A 724 -2.75 27.03 -37.43
N MET A 725 -4.07 26.95 -37.66
CA MET A 725 -4.75 27.66 -38.75
C MET A 725 -4.76 29.18 -38.54
N SER A 726 -5.01 29.66 -37.31
CA SER A 726 -5.02 31.10 -37.01
C SER A 726 -3.65 31.74 -37.19
N ILE A 727 -2.58 31.13 -36.65
CA ILE A 727 -1.21 31.62 -36.83
C ILE A 727 -0.75 31.47 -38.28
N GLY A 728 -1.15 30.40 -38.97
CA GLY A 728 -0.88 30.20 -40.40
C GLY A 728 -1.46 31.33 -41.25
N ARG A 729 -2.73 31.69 -41.02
CA ARG A 729 -3.39 32.84 -41.69
C ARG A 729 -2.68 34.16 -41.42
N GLU A 730 -2.31 34.41 -40.17
CA GLU A 730 -1.61 35.63 -39.80
C GLU A 730 -0.23 35.74 -40.46
N LYS A 731 0.50 34.62 -40.58
CA LYS A 731 1.77 34.58 -41.33
C LYS A 731 1.58 34.95 -42.78
N ILE A 732 0.61 34.34 -43.47
CA ILE A 732 0.32 34.66 -44.88
C ILE A 732 -0.10 36.12 -45.03
N ARG A 733 -0.91 36.64 -44.11
CA ARG A 733 -1.33 38.05 -44.11
C ARG A 733 -0.12 38.97 -44.04
N LYS A 734 0.81 38.70 -43.10
CA LYS A 734 2.06 39.46 -42.95
C LYS A 734 2.95 39.35 -44.19
N GLU A 735 3.10 38.17 -44.77
CA GLU A 735 3.90 37.99 -46.00
C GLU A 735 3.26 38.68 -47.21
N LYS A 736 1.92 38.68 -47.33
CA LYS A 736 1.19 39.45 -48.36
C LYS A 736 1.39 40.96 -48.18
N GLU A 737 1.42 41.45 -46.93
CA GLU A 737 1.73 42.85 -46.63
C GLU A 737 3.19 43.20 -46.96
N LYS A 738 4.15 42.32 -46.65
CA LYS A 738 5.55 42.48 -47.07
C LYS A 738 5.65 42.56 -48.58
N LEU A 739 5.01 41.65 -49.32
CA LEU A 739 5.02 41.64 -50.78
C LEU A 739 4.43 42.94 -51.36
N LYS A 740 3.32 43.43 -50.78
CA LYS A 740 2.69 44.69 -51.21
C LYS A 740 3.63 45.90 -51.07
N ASN A 741 4.46 45.90 -50.03
CA ASN A 741 5.38 46.99 -49.70
C ASN A 741 6.82 46.74 -50.18
N LEU A 742 7.09 45.64 -50.88
CA LEU A 742 8.42 45.28 -51.33
C LEU A 742 8.88 46.25 -52.43
N CYS A 743 10.04 46.85 -52.21
CA CYS A 743 10.76 47.65 -53.20
C CYS A 743 12.09 46.96 -53.48
N LEU A 744 12.30 46.55 -54.72
CA LEU A 744 13.57 46.01 -55.16
C LEU A 744 14.49 47.15 -55.57
N VAL A 745 15.79 46.99 -55.30
CA VAL A 745 16.83 47.92 -55.74
C VAL A 745 17.67 47.18 -56.78
N PRO A 746 17.55 47.54 -58.06
CA PRO A 746 18.41 46.98 -59.09
C PRO A 746 19.87 47.40 -58.92
N HIS A 747 20.79 46.70 -59.59
CA HIS A 747 22.19 47.09 -59.62
C HIS A 747 22.38 48.47 -60.29
N GLN A 748 23.29 49.29 -59.75
CA GLN A 748 23.47 50.70 -60.15
C GLN A 748 23.99 50.95 -61.59
N LYS A 749 24.24 49.92 -62.41
CA LYS A 749 24.76 50.04 -63.77
C LYS A 749 23.87 49.31 -64.77
N GLU A 750 23.41 50.01 -65.81
CA GLU A 750 22.72 49.45 -67.00
C GLU A 750 23.63 48.56 -67.90
N GLU A 751 24.78 48.10 -67.40
CA GLU A 751 25.81 47.43 -68.22
C GLU A 751 25.69 45.89 -68.23
N ARG A 752 24.64 45.27 -67.67
CA ARG A 752 24.46 43.81 -67.63
C ARG A 752 23.28 43.34 -68.47
N ASP A 753 23.37 42.09 -68.91
CA ASP A 753 22.30 41.39 -69.60
C ASP A 753 21.02 41.40 -68.74
N ILE A 754 19.89 41.77 -69.34
CA ILE A 754 18.59 41.83 -68.67
C ILE A 754 18.20 40.47 -68.06
N GLU A 755 18.68 39.36 -68.64
CA GLU A 755 18.46 38.01 -68.09
C GLU A 755 19.19 37.80 -66.75
N GLU A 756 20.41 38.32 -66.61
CA GLU A 756 21.18 38.25 -65.36
C GLU A 756 20.55 39.12 -64.27
N GLU A 757 20.08 40.32 -64.64
CA GLU A 757 19.44 41.23 -63.70
C GLU A 757 18.07 40.69 -63.25
N TYR A 758 17.28 40.12 -64.16
CA TYR A 758 16.05 39.41 -63.81
C TYR A 758 16.33 38.27 -62.83
N THR A 759 17.35 37.45 -63.09
CA THR A 759 17.72 36.32 -62.22
C THR A 759 18.11 36.78 -60.82
N PHE A 760 18.87 37.88 -60.72
CA PHE A 760 19.22 38.48 -59.43
C PHE A 760 17.98 38.98 -58.67
N LEU A 761 17.13 39.78 -59.33
CA LEU A 761 15.92 40.32 -58.73
C LEU A 761 14.94 39.21 -58.30
N HIS A 762 14.85 38.14 -59.08
CA HIS A 762 14.08 36.95 -58.73
C HIS A 762 14.57 36.31 -57.43
N GLN A 763 15.88 36.10 -57.29
CA GLN A 763 16.48 35.56 -56.06
C GLN A 763 16.26 36.47 -54.85
N GLU A 764 16.30 37.80 -55.04
CA GLU A 764 16.03 38.74 -53.95
C GLU A 764 14.57 38.69 -53.49
N VAL A 765 13.62 38.48 -54.42
CA VAL A 765 12.21 38.24 -54.06
C VAL A 765 12.06 36.92 -53.30
N GLU A 766 12.66 35.83 -53.78
CA GLU A 766 12.61 34.51 -53.10
C GLU A 766 13.18 34.55 -51.69
N LYS A 767 14.23 35.34 -51.45
CA LYS A 767 14.79 35.53 -50.09
C LYS A 767 13.90 36.40 -49.20
N ALA A 768 13.20 37.37 -49.78
CA ALA A 768 12.44 38.36 -49.02
C ALA A 768 11.01 37.91 -48.68
N ILE A 769 10.38 37.08 -49.53
CA ILE A 769 8.96 36.74 -49.45
C ILE A 769 8.76 35.23 -49.39
N ASP A 770 8.16 34.75 -48.31
CA ASP A 770 7.83 33.33 -48.10
C ASP A 770 6.39 33.04 -48.59
N LEU A 771 6.14 33.24 -49.88
CA LEU A 771 4.86 32.93 -50.56
C LEU A 771 5.12 32.24 -51.90
N PRO A 772 4.17 31.43 -52.39
CA PRO A 772 4.25 30.86 -53.73
C PRO A 772 4.35 31.95 -54.79
N TRP A 773 5.12 31.65 -55.84
CA TRP A 773 5.33 32.59 -56.93
C TRP A 773 4.00 33.01 -57.57
N ASN A 774 3.83 34.31 -57.77
CA ASN A 774 2.59 34.86 -58.29
C ASN A 774 2.84 36.11 -59.14
N LEU A 775 1.82 36.52 -59.90
CA LEU A 775 1.86 37.67 -60.81
C LEU A 775 2.40 38.94 -60.17
N THR A 776 2.12 39.20 -58.89
CA THR A 776 2.54 40.44 -58.22
C THR A 776 4.07 40.50 -58.06
N MET A 777 4.73 39.36 -57.86
CA MET A 777 6.19 39.27 -57.77
C MET A 777 6.83 39.65 -59.11
N ASP A 778 6.32 39.10 -60.22
CA ASP A 778 6.79 39.46 -61.56
C ASP A 778 6.51 40.93 -61.90
N VAL A 779 5.37 41.47 -61.46
CA VAL A 779 5.07 42.92 -61.60
C VAL A 779 6.06 43.78 -60.83
N ILE A 780 6.51 43.35 -59.63
CA ILE A 780 7.52 44.09 -58.86
C ILE A 780 8.88 44.06 -59.57
N ILE A 781 9.29 42.91 -60.10
CA ILE A 781 10.53 42.76 -60.88
C ILE A 781 10.47 43.61 -62.16
N ALA A 782 9.38 43.49 -62.93
CA ALA A 782 9.16 44.29 -64.13
C ALA A 782 9.14 45.80 -63.83
N THR A 783 8.53 46.22 -62.72
CA THR A 783 8.55 47.62 -62.28
C THR A 783 9.99 48.09 -62.02
N ALA A 784 10.82 47.26 -61.38
CA ALA A 784 12.21 47.59 -61.07
C ALA A 784 13.07 47.67 -62.34
N LEU A 785 12.90 46.74 -63.29
CA LEU A 785 13.59 46.76 -64.58
C LEU A 785 13.21 47.99 -65.43
N LEU A 786 11.93 48.33 -65.49
CA LEU A 786 11.45 49.51 -66.23
C LEU A 786 11.90 50.83 -65.56
N ASP A 787 11.90 50.92 -64.22
CA ASP A 787 12.41 52.09 -63.49
C ASP A 787 13.93 52.28 -63.67
N GLN A 788 14.66 51.19 -63.92
CA GLN A 788 16.09 51.22 -64.23
C GLN A 788 16.41 51.64 -65.67
N GLY A 789 15.42 51.63 -66.60
CA GLY A 789 15.59 52.10 -67.98
C GLY A 789 15.60 51.01 -69.07
N TYR A 790 15.37 49.73 -68.73
CA TYR A 790 15.27 48.68 -69.74
C TYR A 790 14.04 48.87 -70.64
N ALA A 791 14.15 48.50 -71.92
CA ALA A 791 13.06 48.63 -72.87
C ALA A 791 11.90 47.67 -72.55
N GLU A 792 10.68 48.10 -72.85
CA GLU A 792 9.46 47.32 -72.59
C GLU A 792 9.50 45.97 -73.30
N ILE A 793 9.98 45.93 -74.54
CA ILE A 793 10.06 44.72 -75.35
C ILE A 793 11.06 43.72 -74.78
N ASP A 794 12.18 44.20 -74.22
CA ASP A 794 13.21 43.34 -73.63
C ASP A 794 12.75 42.80 -72.27
N THR A 795 12.03 43.63 -71.50
CA THR A 795 11.40 43.23 -70.24
C THR A 795 10.27 42.21 -70.48
N GLU A 796 9.47 42.38 -71.53
CA GLU A 796 8.48 41.37 -71.98
C GLU A 796 9.17 40.06 -72.29
N ASN A 797 10.22 40.11 -73.11
CA ASN A 797 10.95 38.93 -73.57
C ASN A 797 11.61 38.16 -72.43
N VAL A 798 12.22 38.83 -71.44
CA VAL A 798 12.85 38.13 -70.30
C VAL A 798 11.80 37.45 -69.42
N ILE A 799 10.64 38.09 -69.20
CA ILE A 799 9.53 37.49 -68.42
C ILE A 799 8.91 36.31 -69.19
N ASP A 800 8.75 36.44 -70.50
CA ASP A 800 8.22 35.37 -71.36
C ASP A 800 9.19 34.20 -71.53
N LYS A 801 10.51 34.45 -71.54
CA LYS A 801 11.54 33.39 -71.55
C LYS A 801 11.66 32.73 -70.18
N ALA A 802 11.60 33.52 -69.11
CA ALA A 802 11.65 33.04 -67.75
C ALA A 802 10.43 32.20 -67.39
N LYS A 803 9.35 32.23 -68.22
CA LYS A 803 8.13 31.42 -68.16
C LYS A 803 8.29 30.30 -67.15
N ILE A 804 7.97 30.63 -65.91
CA ILE A 804 8.21 29.76 -64.78
C ILE A 804 7.38 28.52 -65.09
N LYS A 805 8.06 27.42 -65.41
CA LYS A 805 7.44 26.14 -65.75
C LYS A 805 6.42 25.84 -64.66
N GLY A 806 5.14 25.93 -65.00
CA GLY A 806 4.03 25.45 -64.17
C GLY A 806 3.06 26.49 -63.60
N PHE A 807 3.36 27.79 -63.53
CA PHE A 807 2.55 28.67 -62.65
C PHE A 807 1.43 29.48 -63.31
N VAL A 808 1.46 29.79 -64.61
CA VAL A 808 0.33 30.48 -65.26
C VAL A 808 0.21 30.10 -66.74
N LYS A 809 -0.75 29.22 -67.09
CA LYS A 809 -1.23 29.04 -68.47
C LYS A 809 -2.19 30.20 -68.81
N MET A 810 -1.67 31.41 -68.95
CA MET A 810 -2.42 32.53 -69.53
C MET A 810 -1.74 32.94 -70.83
N ASP A 811 -2.52 32.97 -71.91
CA ASP A 811 -2.13 33.68 -73.11
C ASP A 811 -1.91 35.16 -72.73
N ASP A 812 -0.84 35.78 -73.24
CA ASP A 812 -0.43 37.17 -72.93
C ASP A 812 -0.01 37.46 -71.47
N TYR A 813 0.55 36.47 -70.75
CA TYR A 813 1.05 36.66 -69.37
C TYR A 813 2.04 37.83 -69.20
N ALA A 814 3.12 37.86 -69.99
CA ALA A 814 4.14 38.91 -69.89
C ALA A 814 3.57 40.31 -70.18
N LYS A 815 2.67 40.44 -71.16
CA LYS A 815 1.96 41.69 -71.44
C LYS A 815 1.15 42.17 -70.24
N LYS A 816 0.42 41.27 -69.57
CA LYS A 816 -0.36 41.61 -68.38
C LYS A 816 0.53 42.05 -67.20
N VAL A 817 1.71 41.44 -67.05
CA VAL A 817 2.71 41.87 -66.05
C VAL A 817 3.17 43.30 -66.37
N LEU A 818 3.53 43.57 -67.62
CA LEU A 818 3.98 44.89 -68.08
C LEU A 818 2.93 45.97 -67.92
N GLU A 819 1.68 45.72 -68.33
CA GLU A 819 0.57 46.66 -68.19
C GLU A 819 0.39 47.08 -66.72
N GLN A 820 0.47 46.12 -65.79
CA GLN A 820 0.36 46.41 -64.35
C GLN A 820 1.58 47.14 -63.80
N ALA A 821 2.79 46.81 -64.26
CA ALA A 821 4.02 47.50 -63.89
C ALA A 821 4.00 48.97 -64.35
N GLN A 822 3.61 49.22 -65.60
CA GLN A 822 3.44 50.57 -66.16
C GLN A 822 2.39 51.38 -65.39
N GLN A 823 1.24 50.79 -65.06
CA GLN A 823 0.23 51.46 -64.23
C GLN A 823 0.79 51.82 -62.84
N LYS A 824 1.65 50.98 -62.26
CA LYS A 824 2.30 51.23 -60.98
C LYS A 824 3.32 52.38 -61.08
N ILE A 825 4.17 52.39 -62.12
CA ILE A 825 5.11 53.48 -62.40
C ILE A 825 4.36 54.80 -62.62
N LYS A 826 3.31 54.79 -63.44
CA LYS A 826 2.48 55.97 -63.70
C LYS A 826 1.89 56.56 -62.42
N LYS A 827 1.37 55.72 -61.52
CA LYS A 827 0.87 56.16 -60.20
C LYS A 827 1.98 56.73 -59.31
N VAL A 828 3.19 56.18 -59.36
CA VAL A 828 4.36 56.68 -58.61
C VAL A 828 4.82 58.04 -59.16
N VAL A 829 4.84 58.22 -60.48
CA VAL A 829 5.15 59.50 -61.13
C VAL A 829 4.09 60.55 -60.82
N GLU A 830 2.79 60.22 -60.96
CA GLU A 830 1.69 61.12 -60.60
C GLU A 830 1.73 61.53 -59.12
N PHE A 831 2.09 60.60 -58.21
CA PHE A 831 2.26 60.89 -56.78
C PHE A 831 3.50 61.77 -56.51
N ARG A 832 4.63 61.52 -57.18
CA ARG A 832 5.83 62.36 -57.09
C ARG A 832 5.54 63.78 -57.56
N ASP A 833 4.83 63.94 -58.68
CA ASP A 833 4.46 65.25 -59.22
C ASP A 833 3.48 66.01 -58.31
N LEU A 834 2.50 65.31 -57.71
CA LEU A 834 1.60 65.86 -56.69
C LEU A 834 2.37 66.34 -55.45
N THR A 835 3.32 65.53 -54.96
CA THR A 835 4.13 65.86 -53.77
C THR A 835 5.07 67.03 -54.06
N HIS A 836 5.69 67.07 -55.24
CA HIS A 836 6.55 68.16 -55.68
C HIS A 836 5.76 69.47 -55.87
N GLY A 837 4.51 69.38 -56.34
CA GLY A 837 3.56 70.49 -56.41
C GLY A 837 3.16 71.04 -55.03
N GLN A 838 2.92 70.16 -54.06
CA GLN A 838 2.61 70.54 -52.67
C GLN A 838 3.81 71.18 -51.96
N ILE A 839 5.03 70.67 -52.17
CA ILE A 839 6.27 71.25 -51.65
C ILE A 839 6.47 72.67 -52.21
N LYS A 840 6.31 72.87 -53.53
CA LYS A 840 6.39 74.20 -54.14
C LYS A 840 5.32 75.18 -53.61
N GLN A 841 4.11 74.69 -53.27
CA GLN A 841 3.08 75.52 -52.63
C GLN A 841 3.46 75.93 -51.19
N LEU A 842 4.04 75.02 -50.42
CA LEU A 842 4.54 75.30 -49.06
C LEU A 842 5.68 76.32 -49.10
N GLU A 843 6.62 76.17 -50.03
CA GLU A 843 7.73 77.11 -50.23
C GLU A 843 7.22 78.52 -50.55
N ARG A 844 6.27 78.68 -51.48
CA ARG A 844 5.63 79.97 -51.78
C ARG A 844 4.91 80.58 -50.56
N THR A 845 4.28 79.73 -49.74
CA THR A 845 3.56 80.19 -48.54
C THR A 845 4.52 80.68 -47.46
N ILE A 846 5.68 80.04 -47.33
CA ILE A 846 6.76 80.44 -46.41
C ILE A 846 7.39 81.76 -46.88
N GLU A 847 7.65 81.93 -48.17
CA GLU A 847 8.16 83.20 -48.74
C GLU A 847 7.18 84.36 -48.50
N PHE A 848 5.88 84.15 -48.69
CA PHE A 848 4.86 85.16 -48.45
C PHE A 848 4.76 85.56 -46.96
N LYS A 849 4.89 84.60 -46.03
CA LYS A 849 4.92 84.88 -44.58
C LYS A 849 6.18 85.63 -44.16
N ASN A 850 7.34 85.29 -44.75
CA ASN A 850 8.61 85.97 -44.45
C ASN A 850 8.68 87.39 -45.03
N GLY A 851 8.03 87.65 -46.17
CA GLY A 851 7.86 89.00 -46.71
C GLY A 851 7.05 89.91 -45.78
N ASN A 852 5.92 89.41 -45.26
CA ASN A 852 5.06 90.18 -44.34
C ASN A 852 5.69 90.44 -42.96
N ASN A 853 6.59 89.57 -42.48
CA ASN A 853 7.31 89.80 -41.23
C ASN A 853 8.39 90.88 -41.36
N LYS A 854 9.06 90.99 -42.51
CA LYS A 854 10.04 92.08 -42.76
C LYS A 854 9.39 93.46 -42.77
N ASP A 855 8.14 93.58 -43.24
CA ASP A 855 7.39 94.85 -43.19
C ASP A 855 6.87 95.20 -41.80
N LYS A 856 6.57 94.20 -40.95
CA LYS A 856 6.22 94.42 -39.54
C LYS A 856 7.42 94.82 -38.67
N ASP A 857 8.61 94.28 -38.95
CA ASP A 857 9.83 94.63 -38.22
C ASP A 857 10.39 96.01 -38.58
N LYS A 858 10.13 96.52 -39.81
CA LYS A 858 10.41 97.92 -40.15
C LYS A 858 9.49 98.90 -39.42
N LYS A 859 8.21 98.56 -39.18
CA LYS A 859 7.29 99.41 -38.41
C LYS A 859 7.55 99.40 -36.90
N LYS A 860 8.11 98.32 -36.34
CA LYS A 860 8.47 98.26 -34.90
C LYS A 860 9.75 99.01 -34.52
N LYS A 861 10.67 99.25 -35.46
CA LYS A 861 11.91 100.01 -35.20
C LYS A 861 11.76 101.55 -35.28
N GLY A 862 10.57 102.06 -35.62
CA GLY A 862 10.29 103.50 -35.72
C GLY A 862 9.72 104.17 -34.45
N ASN A 863 9.26 103.41 -33.45
CA ASN A 863 8.47 103.95 -32.34
C ASN A 863 9.18 103.96 -30.96
N ASN A 864 10.50 103.73 -30.90
CA ASN A 864 11.30 103.87 -29.66
C ASN A 864 12.24 105.08 -29.73
N ASN A 865 11.70 106.25 -30.05
CA ASN A 865 12.32 107.56 -29.79
C ASN A 865 11.21 108.60 -29.58
N GLN A 866 10.57 108.56 -28.41
CA GLN A 866 10.08 109.71 -27.62
C GLN A 866 9.37 109.25 -26.36
#